data_AF-A0A953EA44-F1
#
_entry.id   AF-A0A953EA44-F1
#
_cell.length_a   1.000
_cell.length_b   1.000
_cell.length_c   1.000
_cell.angle_alpha   90.00
_cell.angle_beta   90.00
_cell.angle_gamma   90.00
#
_symmetry.space_group_name_H-M   'P 1'
#
loop_
_entity.id
_entity.type
_entity.pdbx_description
1 polymer ?
#
loop_
_entity_poly.entity_id
_entity_poly.type
_entity_poly.pdbx_seq_one_letter_code
_entity_poly.pdbx_strand_id
1 'polypeptide(L)'
;MSDMLWLPQLVGLAAGLVLLCWALGRWLLRSVERLLTPLWRNRALHLPGLLLVLPAAALGIWGLVALWHWLYGLFGPASAAGGIRAWLQGFVRDALAWATAIASTGSGAWAILDMLRRWRRLVPAGPFEAPAPPLGPPPPRDRPGRRIVICCDGTGNRPDETQDGQPAPTNVWKLYRSLVCNEAQTTWYVAGVGTDTSSTARQAQLAQRLLRLVGFGTAATVASIWKRLIALYEAGFGAGITETISLAYTEIVRQYRPGDRICIIGFSRGAYAARCVAGVIRRCGLLKSGNILYAPDVVRLYVTRRDPDSGVPLDPTLLWPDVDVEFLGVFDTVAALGAPLWGWWFNIRAIFSNRAYTTDPAPICRGVYHAMAMDERRAQFFPTPFAAPDPNSSWTESFEQVWFRGAHGDVGGGYADTALSDIALGWMMDRAARHGLVFHPDAVALRPAPLGRLHDELQRRPSWGLVGSWPRWSPVPGDPPMAGGVPGRLHPSVLRRAVISTTRLDRPDLLRLAPGLPLEFWTEAHRMWDRTGFVIESGAAYRITWLEGMWRDAGEPPCGPAGQKATGFDHRRLLFWRRRLPQAEWMTLCATVAHRREWPLREFGIGKLLRYLFWRDPWALREQVAPIGRSLRQPGDALCLLSEAPAGGLLYLFANDWWQMAVNNSGSLKLRIERLEEPDPALPLWRLRANGQWNAPP
;
A
#
# COMPACT_ATOMS: atom_id res chain seq x y z
N MET A 1 -14.54 18.75 64.72
CA MET A 1 -13.14 18.94 64.27
C MET A 1 -12.19 18.28 65.26
N SER A 2 -12.19 16.95 65.30
CA SER A 2 -11.30 16.17 66.17
C SER A 2 -11.33 14.72 65.70
N ASP A 3 -10.80 14.44 64.50
CA ASP A 3 -10.58 13.07 64.00
C ASP A 3 -9.66 13.04 62.75
N MET A 4 -8.53 13.76 62.78
CA MET A 4 -7.50 13.67 61.72
C MET A 4 -6.07 13.60 62.27
N LEU A 5 -5.89 12.94 63.42
CA LEU A 5 -4.56 12.70 64.01
C LEU A 5 -3.79 11.55 63.34
N TRP A 6 -4.39 10.82 62.39
CA TRP A 6 -3.78 9.65 61.73
C TRP A 6 -3.10 9.96 60.39
N LEU A 7 -3.33 11.15 59.81
CA LEU A 7 -2.81 11.52 58.48
C LEU A 7 -1.27 11.59 58.42
N PRO A 8 -0.56 12.16 59.41
CA PRO A 8 0.91 12.21 59.39
C PRO A 8 1.55 10.82 59.57
N GLN A 9 0.88 9.93 60.32
CA GLN A 9 1.35 8.56 60.54
C GLN A 9 1.17 7.69 59.29
N LEU A 10 0.07 7.88 58.55
CA LEU A 10 -0.15 7.27 57.23
C LEU A 10 0.85 7.77 56.18
N VAL A 11 1.20 9.06 56.20
CA VAL A 11 2.24 9.63 55.32
C VAL A 11 3.62 9.07 55.68
N GLY A 12 3.93 8.90 56.97
CA GLY A 12 5.17 8.27 57.43
C GLY A 12 5.28 6.78 57.05
N LEU A 13 4.20 6.02 57.19
CA LEU A 13 4.11 4.61 56.78
C LEU A 13 4.26 4.46 55.25
N ALA A 14 3.62 5.32 54.47
CA ALA A 14 3.74 5.32 53.01
C ALA A 14 5.15 5.68 52.54
N ALA A 15 5.78 6.69 53.16
CA ALA A 15 7.18 7.05 52.87
C ALA A 15 8.15 5.92 53.25
N GLY A 16 7.91 5.23 54.37
CA GLY A 16 8.66 4.06 54.80
C GLY A 16 8.54 2.88 53.83
N LEU A 17 7.33 2.59 53.34
CA LEU A 17 7.08 1.56 52.33
C LEU A 17 7.76 1.88 50.99
N VAL A 18 7.76 3.14 50.56
CA VAL A 18 8.46 3.58 49.34
C VAL A 18 9.96 3.40 49.47
N LEU A 19 10.55 3.80 50.60
CA LEU A 19 11.97 3.61 50.87
C LEU A 19 12.35 2.13 50.98
N LEU A 20 11.48 1.30 51.57
CA LEU A 20 11.66 -0.15 51.66
C LEU A 20 11.62 -0.81 50.27
N CYS A 21 10.64 -0.46 49.44
CA CYS A 21 10.53 -0.95 48.05
C CYS A 21 11.72 -0.50 47.19
N TRP A 22 12.20 0.73 47.37
CA TRP A 22 13.39 1.22 46.68
C TRP A 22 14.68 0.53 47.15
N ALA A 23 14.82 0.28 48.46
CA ALA A 23 15.94 -0.45 49.03
C ALA A 23 15.94 -1.92 48.58
N LEU A 24 14.77 -2.59 48.57
CA LEU A 24 14.58 -3.94 48.04
C LEU A 24 14.89 -4.00 46.55
N GLY A 25 14.43 -3.03 45.75
CA GLY A 25 14.75 -2.95 44.32
C GLY A 25 16.25 -2.80 44.06
N ARG A 26 16.94 -1.91 44.80
CA ARG A 26 18.40 -1.75 44.69
C ARG A 26 19.16 -2.97 45.19
N TRP A 27 18.68 -3.62 46.25
CA TRP A 27 19.28 -4.86 46.76
C TRP A 27 19.11 -5.99 45.74
N LEU A 28 17.93 -6.16 45.16
CA LEU A 28 17.66 -7.17 44.12
C LEU A 28 18.54 -6.94 42.89
N LEU A 29 18.67 -5.68 42.43
CA LEU A 29 19.54 -5.30 41.32
C LEU A 29 21.01 -5.63 41.59
N ARG A 30 21.53 -5.31 42.78
CA ARG A 30 22.92 -5.61 43.16
C ARG A 30 23.16 -7.10 43.37
N SER A 31 22.17 -7.83 43.87
CA SER A 31 22.24 -9.29 44.02
C SER A 31 22.25 -9.99 42.66
N VAL A 32 21.44 -9.52 41.71
CA VAL A 32 21.45 -9.97 40.31
C VAL A 32 22.79 -9.63 39.64
N GLU A 33 23.33 -8.44 39.85
CA GLU A 33 24.65 -8.04 39.34
C GLU A 33 25.78 -8.92 39.90
N ARG A 34 25.79 -9.21 41.21
CA ARG A 34 26.78 -10.11 41.83
C ARG A 34 26.66 -11.56 41.36
N LEU A 35 25.45 -12.04 41.09
CA LEU A 35 25.19 -13.38 40.56
C LEU A 35 25.59 -13.50 39.07
N LEU A 36 25.39 -12.45 38.27
CA LEU A 36 25.63 -12.48 36.83
C LEU A 36 27.07 -12.10 36.43
N THR A 37 27.79 -11.33 37.26
CA THR A 37 29.17 -10.90 36.96
C THR A 37 30.16 -12.06 36.76
N PRO A 38 30.14 -13.16 37.54
CA PRO A 38 30.98 -14.34 37.28
C PRO A 38 30.57 -15.11 36.01
N LEU A 39 29.26 -15.17 35.70
CA LEU A 39 28.70 -15.87 34.54
C LEU A 39 28.99 -15.12 33.22
N TRP A 40 29.08 -13.79 33.27
CA TRP A 40 29.45 -12.91 32.15
C TRP A 40 30.92 -13.05 31.72
N ARG A 41 31.84 -13.30 32.67
CA ARG A 41 33.28 -13.47 32.35
C ARG A 41 33.58 -14.79 31.63
N ASN A 42 32.76 -15.83 31.81
CA ASN A 42 32.99 -17.15 31.22
C ASN A 42 32.24 -17.42 29.90
N ARG A 43 31.62 -16.40 29.26
CA ARG A 43 30.91 -16.53 27.97
C ARG A 43 29.92 -17.71 27.88
N ALA A 44 29.34 -18.12 29.00
CA ALA A 44 28.41 -19.24 29.05
C ALA A 44 27.04 -18.74 29.54
N LEU A 45 26.33 -17.97 28.71
CA LEU A 45 24.89 -17.75 28.91
C LEU A 45 24.18 -17.59 27.57
N HIS A 46 23.37 -18.60 27.26
CA HIS A 46 22.33 -18.57 26.24
C HIS A 46 21.13 -17.71 26.70
N LEU A 47 20.12 -17.63 25.84
CA LEU A 47 18.83 -16.90 25.92
C LEU A 47 18.10 -16.79 27.29
N PRO A 48 18.25 -17.67 28.31
CA PRO A 48 17.49 -17.56 29.56
C PRO A 48 17.79 -16.34 30.44
N GLY A 49 19.00 -15.77 30.39
CA GLY A 49 19.37 -14.61 31.22
C GLY A 49 18.62 -13.32 30.86
N LEU A 50 18.23 -13.16 29.59
CA LEU A 50 17.45 -12.01 29.11
C LEU A 50 15.97 -12.06 29.56
N LEU A 51 15.45 -13.27 29.83
CA LEU A 51 14.05 -13.50 30.19
C LEU A 51 13.73 -13.14 31.65
N LEU A 52 14.74 -13.04 32.53
CA LEU A 52 14.56 -12.62 33.93
C LEU A 52 14.63 -11.09 34.13
N VAL A 53 15.26 -10.36 33.22
CA VAL A 53 15.49 -8.91 33.36
C VAL A 53 14.29 -8.08 32.90
N LEU A 54 13.57 -8.53 31.88
CA LEU A 54 12.41 -7.83 31.32
C LEU A 54 11.19 -7.76 32.26
N PRO A 55 10.83 -8.81 33.03
CA PRO A 55 9.75 -8.75 34.01
C PRO A 55 10.05 -7.81 35.18
N ALA A 56 11.31 -7.75 35.64
CA ALA A 56 11.74 -6.87 36.72
C ALA A 56 11.67 -5.39 36.32
N ALA A 57 12.04 -5.06 35.07
CA ALA A 57 11.88 -3.72 34.51
C ALA A 57 10.40 -3.35 34.32
N ALA A 58 9.57 -4.30 33.89
CA ALA A 58 8.12 -4.08 33.73
C ALA A 58 7.42 -3.85 35.08
N LEU A 59 7.78 -4.58 36.13
CA LEU A 59 7.26 -4.39 37.49
C LEU A 59 7.62 -3.00 38.06
N GLY A 60 8.84 -2.51 37.79
CA GLY A 60 9.23 -1.15 38.16
C GLY A 60 8.44 -0.06 37.42
N ILE A 61 8.15 -0.26 36.14
CA ILE A 61 7.36 0.68 35.32
C ILE A 61 5.90 0.71 35.78
N TRP A 62 5.29 -0.44 36.07
CA TRP A 62 3.90 -0.51 36.53
C TRP A 62 3.71 0.04 37.95
N GLY A 63 4.68 -0.15 38.85
CA GLY A 63 4.67 0.50 40.17
C GLY A 63 4.70 2.03 40.09
N LEU A 64 5.37 2.59 39.06
CA LEU A 64 5.47 4.03 38.84
C LEU A 64 4.21 4.64 38.20
N VAL A 65 3.51 3.89 37.34
CA VAL A 65 2.20 4.30 36.78
C VAL A 65 1.14 4.35 37.87
N ALA A 66 1.15 3.39 38.80
CA ALA A 66 0.27 3.41 39.97
C ALA A 66 0.58 4.61 40.89
N LEU A 67 1.86 4.94 41.10
CA LEU A 67 2.30 6.09 41.87
C LEU A 67 1.90 7.43 41.21
N TRP A 68 1.99 7.53 39.89
CA TRP A 68 1.52 8.71 39.14
C TRP A 68 0.03 8.93 39.32
N HIS A 69 -0.82 7.89 39.13
CA HIS A 69 -2.26 8.04 39.34
C HIS A 69 -2.61 8.41 40.78
N TRP A 70 -1.87 7.91 41.77
CA TRP A 70 -2.09 8.23 43.17
C TRP A 70 -1.66 9.66 43.55
N LEU A 71 -0.48 10.11 43.10
CA LEU A 71 0.01 11.47 43.37
C LEU A 71 -0.77 12.55 42.61
N TYR A 72 -1.26 12.24 41.40
CA TYR A 72 -2.08 13.15 40.60
C TYR A 72 -3.44 13.44 41.25
N GLY A 73 -3.98 12.48 42.02
CA GLY A 73 -5.22 12.65 42.78
C GLY A 73 -5.08 13.48 44.07
N LEU A 74 -3.87 13.63 44.61
CA LEU A 74 -3.65 14.26 45.93
C LEU A 74 -3.11 15.70 45.88
N PHE A 75 -2.31 16.09 44.87
CA PHE A 75 -1.49 17.33 44.98
C PHE A 75 -1.53 18.31 43.79
N GLY A 76 -2.23 18.01 42.69
CA GLY A 76 -2.34 18.92 41.55
C GLY A 76 -1.02 19.18 40.78
N PRO A 77 -1.07 19.85 39.62
CA PRO A 77 -0.06 19.73 38.55
C PRO A 77 1.30 20.43 38.79
N ALA A 78 1.43 21.32 39.78
CA ALA A 78 2.59 22.23 39.87
C ALA A 78 3.82 21.67 40.62
N SER A 79 3.65 20.74 41.56
CA SER A 79 4.75 20.22 42.40
C SER A 79 5.41 18.94 41.86
N ALA A 80 4.77 18.23 40.93
CA ALA A 80 5.31 16.99 40.33
C ALA A 80 6.37 17.23 39.23
N ALA A 81 6.41 18.42 38.64
CA ALA A 81 7.21 18.69 37.43
C ALA A 81 8.73 18.73 37.67
N GLY A 82 9.18 19.17 38.86
CA GLY A 82 10.60 19.35 39.18
C GLY A 82 11.36 18.02 39.31
N GLY A 83 10.79 17.05 40.05
CA GLY A 83 11.40 15.73 40.25
C GLY A 83 11.42 14.88 38.97
N ILE A 84 10.37 15.00 38.14
CA ILE A 84 10.26 14.28 36.87
C ILE A 84 11.33 14.76 35.86
N ARG A 85 11.65 16.07 35.85
CA ARG A 85 12.63 16.65 34.93
C ARG A 85 14.06 16.19 35.22
N ALA A 86 14.45 16.15 36.51
CA ALA A 86 15.75 15.65 36.93
C ALA A 86 15.92 14.14 36.67
N TRP A 87 14.84 13.37 36.84
CA TRP A 87 14.86 11.92 36.59
C TRP A 87 14.87 11.57 35.10
N LEU A 88 14.11 12.27 34.26
CA LEU A 88 14.15 12.11 32.79
C LEU A 88 15.56 12.32 32.23
N GLN A 89 16.30 13.29 32.78
CA GLN A 89 17.69 13.55 32.37
C GLN A 89 18.64 12.41 32.75
N GLY A 90 18.48 11.81 33.94
CA GLY A 90 19.25 10.63 34.37
C GLY A 90 18.92 9.37 33.58
N PHE A 91 17.62 9.10 33.38
CA PHE A 91 17.14 7.94 32.62
C PHE A 91 17.56 7.99 31.15
N VAL A 92 17.48 9.15 30.49
CA VAL A 92 17.91 9.31 29.10
C VAL A 92 19.42 9.08 28.97
N ARG A 93 20.22 9.56 29.91
CA ARG A 93 21.68 9.35 29.92
C ARG A 93 22.03 7.87 30.06
N ASP A 94 21.40 7.18 31.01
CA ASP A 94 21.72 5.78 31.30
C ASP A 94 21.14 4.84 30.22
N ALA A 95 19.95 5.17 29.66
CA ALA A 95 19.38 4.47 28.51
C ALA A 95 20.20 4.67 27.24
N LEU A 96 20.80 5.85 27.02
CA LEU A 96 21.75 6.06 25.94
C LEU A 96 22.98 5.16 26.13
N ALA A 97 23.57 5.12 27.33
CA ALA A 97 24.75 4.28 27.61
C ALA A 97 24.47 2.79 27.34
N TRP A 98 23.29 2.30 27.72
CA TRP A 98 22.85 0.93 27.41
C TRP A 98 22.58 0.71 25.91
N ALA A 99 21.99 1.69 25.21
CA ALA A 99 21.80 1.61 23.76
C ALA A 99 23.15 1.55 23.01
N THR A 100 24.17 2.30 23.46
CA THR A 100 25.52 2.25 22.91
C THR A 100 26.23 0.92 23.19
N ALA A 101 26.02 0.32 24.37
CA ALA A 101 26.58 -0.98 24.75
C ALA A 101 25.91 -2.17 24.01
N ILE A 102 24.61 -2.06 23.73
CA ILE A 102 23.87 -3.03 22.90
C ILE A 102 24.23 -2.88 21.42
N ALA A 103 24.44 -1.65 20.95
CA ALA A 103 24.89 -1.37 19.59
C ALA A 103 26.30 -1.93 19.32
N SER A 104 27.21 -1.87 20.31
CA SER A 104 28.59 -2.38 20.16
C SER A 104 28.71 -3.91 20.18
N THR A 105 27.79 -4.62 20.85
CA THR A 105 27.70 -6.09 20.84
C THR A 105 26.99 -6.65 19.59
N GLY A 106 26.07 -5.89 18.99
CA GLY A 106 25.48 -6.21 17.69
C GLY A 106 26.53 -6.27 16.56
N SER A 107 27.58 -5.46 16.63
CA SER A 107 28.67 -5.39 15.64
C SER A 107 29.51 -6.68 15.55
N GLY A 108 29.74 -7.37 16.68
CA GLY A 108 30.59 -8.56 16.73
C GLY A 108 29.92 -9.81 16.15
N ALA A 109 28.63 -10.01 16.45
CA ALA A 109 27.84 -11.10 15.86
C ALA A 109 27.61 -10.88 14.35
N TRP A 110 27.46 -9.61 13.94
CA TRP A 110 27.36 -9.23 12.53
C TRP A 110 28.69 -9.43 11.78
N ALA A 111 29.83 -9.11 12.39
CA ALA A 111 31.15 -9.33 11.81
C ALA A 111 31.47 -10.84 11.65
N ILE A 112 31.06 -11.69 12.59
CA ILE A 112 31.25 -13.15 12.48
C ILE A 112 30.32 -13.75 11.42
N LEU A 113 29.06 -13.32 11.36
CA LEU A 113 28.14 -13.72 10.28
C LEU A 113 28.58 -13.20 8.91
N ASP A 114 29.14 -11.99 8.83
CA ASP A 114 29.70 -11.40 7.61
C ASP A 114 31.00 -12.09 7.19
N MET A 115 31.86 -12.46 8.15
CA MET A 115 33.07 -13.26 7.91
C MET A 115 32.74 -14.67 7.41
N LEU A 116 31.72 -15.33 7.98
CA LEU A 116 31.21 -16.62 7.50
C LEU A 116 30.51 -16.50 6.12
N ARG A 117 29.88 -15.36 5.80
CA ARG A 117 29.31 -15.06 4.48
C ARG A 117 30.38 -14.81 3.40
N ARG A 118 31.48 -14.13 3.75
CA ARG A 118 32.63 -13.87 2.85
C ARG A 118 33.37 -15.16 2.45
N TRP A 119 33.17 -16.26 3.18
CA TRP A 119 33.85 -17.54 2.95
C TRP A 119 33.16 -18.44 1.90
N ARG A 120 31.90 -18.17 1.50
CA ARG A 120 31.10 -18.98 0.53
C ARG A 120 30.87 -18.28 -0.81
N ARG A 121 31.91 -17.68 -1.39
CA ARG A 121 31.88 -16.64 -2.44
C ARG A 121 30.94 -16.91 -3.64
N LEU A 122 29.68 -16.48 -3.51
CA LEU A 122 28.75 -16.21 -4.63
C LEU A 122 29.14 -14.95 -5.43
N VAL A 123 29.95 -14.09 -4.82
CA VAL A 123 30.39 -12.80 -5.34
C VAL A 123 31.93 -12.75 -5.22
N PRO A 124 32.67 -12.33 -6.27
CA PRO A 124 34.12 -12.19 -6.19
C PRO A 124 34.53 -11.16 -5.11
N ALA A 125 35.71 -11.34 -4.51
CA ALA A 125 36.20 -10.45 -3.46
C ALA A 125 36.84 -9.18 -4.03
N GLY A 126 36.20 -8.02 -3.90
CA GLY A 126 36.75 -6.71 -4.29
C GLY A 126 35.75 -5.55 -4.12
N PRO A 127 36.18 -4.28 -4.09
CA PRO A 127 35.28 -3.14 -4.23
C PRO A 127 34.77 -3.11 -5.67
N PHE A 128 33.60 -3.72 -5.90
CA PHE A 128 33.00 -3.83 -7.22
C PHE A 128 32.06 -2.66 -7.49
N GLU A 129 32.49 -1.72 -8.34
CA GLU A 129 31.56 -1.03 -9.22
C GLU A 129 31.17 -2.02 -10.32
N ALA A 130 29.93 -2.49 -10.29
CA ALA A 130 29.40 -3.32 -11.35
C ALA A 130 28.88 -2.37 -12.45
N PRO A 131 29.52 -2.30 -13.63
CA PRO A 131 28.89 -1.64 -14.77
C PRO A 131 27.56 -2.35 -15.06
N ALA A 132 26.55 -1.59 -15.50
CA ALA A 132 25.32 -2.20 -15.99
C ALA A 132 25.70 -3.22 -17.07
N PRO A 133 25.35 -4.51 -16.92
CA PRO A 133 25.62 -5.46 -17.99
C PRO A 133 24.88 -4.93 -19.21
N PRO A 134 25.56 -4.66 -20.35
CA PRO A 134 24.85 -4.39 -21.58
C PRO A 134 23.94 -5.59 -21.81
N LEU A 135 22.64 -5.36 -21.91
CA LEU A 135 21.72 -6.40 -22.33
C LEU A 135 22.23 -6.83 -23.70
N GLY A 136 22.68 -8.08 -23.81
CA GLY A 136 23.15 -8.64 -25.07
C GLY A 136 22.05 -8.55 -26.14
N PRO A 137 22.32 -8.96 -27.39
CA PRO A 137 21.26 -9.08 -28.38
C PRO A 137 20.15 -10.02 -27.85
N PRO A 138 18.87 -9.72 -28.11
CA PRO A 138 17.79 -10.60 -27.71
C PRO A 138 17.98 -11.97 -28.37
N PRO A 139 17.61 -13.05 -27.67
CA PRO A 139 17.78 -14.39 -28.19
C PRO A 139 16.86 -14.65 -29.40
N PRO A 140 17.16 -15.66 -30.23
CA PRO A 140 16.34 -15.98 -31.40
C PRO A 140 14.86 -16.27 -31.07
N ARG A 141 13.96 -16.04 -32.05
CA ARG A 141 12.51 -16.22 -31.88
C ARG A 141 12.06 -17.68 -31.84
N ASP A 142 12.68 -18.53 -32.67
CA ASP A 142 12.29 -19.94 -32.84
C ASP A 142 12.95 -20.85 -31.81
N ARG A 143 12.81 -20.51 -30.53
CA ARG A 143 13.27 -21.41 -29.46
C ARG A 143 12.34 -22.63 -29.40
N PRO A 144 12.82 -23.86 -29.62
CA PRO A 144 12.01 -25.07 -29.58
C PRO A 144 11.66 -25.52 -28.14
N GLY A 145 11.87 -24.66 -27.14
CA GLY A 145 11.64 -24.99 -25.74
C GLY A 145 10.20 -24.83 -25.28
N ARG A 146 9.94 -25.37 -24.09
CA ARG A 146 8.64 -25.44 -23.45
C ARG A 146 8.30 -24.09 -22.82
N ARG A 147 7.04 -23.88 -22.48
CA ARG A 147 6.59 -22.69 -21.75
C ARG A 147 6.54 -22.98 -20.25
N ILE A 148 7.20 -22.15 -19.46
CA ILE A 148 7.13 -22.19 -17.99
C ILE A 148 6.25 -21.04 -17.55
N VAL A 149 5.04 -21.35 -17.07
CA VAL A 149 4.06 -20.34 -16.66
C VAL A 149 3.98 -20.25 -15.14
N ILE A 150 4.33 -19.09 -14.59
CA ILE A 150 4.25 -18.81 -13.15
C ILE A 150 3.12 -17.80 -12.89
N CYS A 151 2.14 -18.19 -12.08
CA CYS A 151 0.98 -17.36 -11.71
C CYS A 151 1.08 -16.94 -10.23
N CYS A 152 1.33 -15.67 -9.97
CA CYS A 152 1.48 -15.09 -8.63
C CYS A 152 0.22 -14.31 -8.21
N ASP A 153 -0.56 -14.84 -7.28
CA ASP A 153 -1.82 -14.20 -6.89
C ASP A 153 -1.68 -13.12 -5.80
N GLY A 154 -2.73 -12.32 -5.62
CA GLY A 154 -2.85 -11.29 -4.59
C GLY A 154 -2.86 -11.86 -3.17
N THR A 155 -2.13 -11.22 -2.27
CA THR A 155 -2.11 -11.54 -0.83
C THR A 155 -3.51 -11.52 -0.21
N GLY A 156 -3.84 -12.59 0.51
CA GLY A 156 -5.14 -12.80 1.16
C GLY A 156 -6.16 -13.51 0.27
N ASN A 157 -5.94 -13.61 -1.04
CA ASN A 157 -6.86 -14.29 -1.95
C ASN A 157 -6.66 -15.80 -1.91
N ARG A 158 -7.77 -16.53 -1.86
CA ARG A 158 -7.76 -18.00 -1.87
C ARG A 158 -8.53 -18.53 -3.08
N PRO A 159 -8.10 -19.67 -3.65
CA PRO A 159 -8.85 -20.39 -4.68
C PRO A 159 -10.32 -20.67 -4.33
N ASP A 160 -10.59 -20.89 -3.05
CA ASP A 160 -11.89 -21.20 -2.46
C ASP A 160 -12.55 -19.97 -1.82
N GLU A 161 -12.07 -18.75 -2.09
CA GLU A 161 -12.66 -17.53 -1.56
C GLU A 161 -14.09 -17.36 -2.05
N THR A 162 -15.00 -17.06 -1.13
CA THR A 162 -16.42 -16.82 -1.42
C THR A 162 -16.84 -15.43 -0.98
N GLN A 163 -17.71 -14.79 -1.75
CA GLN A 163 -18.46 -13.60 -1.39
C GLN A 163 -19.93 -13.99 -1.26
N ASP A 164 -20.52 -13.77 -0.08
CA ASP A 164 -21.95 -14.03 0.17
C ASP A 164 -22.37 -15.47 -0.21
N GLY A 165 -21.46 -16.44 0.06
CA GLY A 165 -21.63 -17.85 -0.27
C GLY A 165 -21.35 -18.23 -1.74
N GLN A 166 -21.06 -17.26 -2.61
CA GLN A 166 -20.74 -17.48 -4.02
C GLN A 166 -19.22 -17.48 -4.26
N PRO A 167 -18.69 -18.36 -5.14
CA PRO A 167 -17.27 -18.34 -5.49
C PRO A 167 -16.83 -16.97 -6.04
N ALA A 168 -15.72 -16.44 -5.52
CA ALA A 168 -15.16 -15.16 -5.90
C ALA A 168 -13.66 -15.28 -6.21
N PRO A 169 -13.25 -16.12 -7.17
CA PRO A 169 -11.84 -16.31 -7.49
C PRO A 169 -11.21 -15.09 -8.16
N THR A 170 -9.90 -14.95 -8.03
CA THR A 170 -9.11 -13.98 -8.78
C THR A 170 -8.96 -14.37 -10.25
N ASN A 171 -8.65 -13.39 -11.10
CA ASN A 171 -8.34 -13.62 -12.50
C ASN A 171 -7.05 -14.41 -12.68
N VAL A 172 -6.08 -14.31 -11.75
CA VAL A 172 -4.88 -15.14 -11.77
C VAL A 172 -5.23 -16.60 -11.54
N TRP A 173 -6.11 -16.90 -10.56
CA TRP A 173 -6.58 -18.26 -10.33
C TRP A 173 -7.39 -18.81 -11.51
N LYS A 174 -8.35 -18.03 -12.04
CA LYS A 174 -9.13 -18.41 -13.23
C LYS A 174 -8.21 -18.70 -14.42
N LEU A 175 -7.22 -17.84 -14.68
CA LEU A 175 -6.24 -18.02 -15.75
C LEU A 175 -5.39 -19.27 -15.52
N TYR A 176 -4.84 -19.45 -14.32
CA TYR A 176 -4.06 -20.65 -13.98
C TYR A 176 -4.85 -21.94 -14.22
N ARG A 177 -6.10 -21.98 -13.75
CA ARG A 177 -7.04 -23.09 -13.98
C ARG A 177 -7.36 -23.33 -15.45
N SER A 178 -7.15 -22.32 -16.30
CA SER A 178 -7.43 -22.38 -17.72
C SER A 178 -6.27 -22.91 -18.56
N LEU A 179 -5.05 -22.87 -18.03
CA LEU A 179 -3.86 -23.24 -18.78
C LEU A 179 -3.76 -24.76 -18.94
N VAL A 180 -3.37 -25.20 -20.13
CA VAL A 180 -2.99 -26.59 -20.36
C VAL A 180 -1.66 -26.88 -19.65
N CYS A 181 -1.58 -27.98 -18.91
CA CYS A 181 -0.34 -28.46 -18.31
C CYS A 181 0.07 -29.79 -18.96
N ASN A 182 1.17 -29.78 -19.70
CA ASN A 182 1.71 -30.95 -20.42
C ASN A 182 3.23 -30.80 -20.63
N GLU A 183 3.82 -31.68 -21.45
CA GLU A 183 5.25 -31.63 -21.74
C GLU A 183 5.70 -30.34 -22.44
N ALA A 184 4.82 -29.66 -23.16
CA ALA A 184 5.16 -28.44 -23.89
C ALA A 184 4.88 -27.16 -23.07
N GLN A 185 4.09 -27.24 -22.00
CA GLN A 185 3.73 -26.11 -21.13
C GLN A 185 3.55 -26.58 -19.68
N THR A 186 4.38 -26.04 -18.79
CA THR A 186 4.23 -26.25 -17.34
C THR A 186 3.58 -25.04 -16.70
N THR A 187 2.80 -25.28 -15.65
CA THR A 187 2.02 -24.24 -14.97
C THR A 187 2.24 -24.34 -13.47
N TRP A 188 2.54 -23.22 -12.82
CA TRP A 188 2.70 -23.15 -11.38
C TRP A 188 1.93 -22.00 -10.79
N TYR A 189 1.24 -22.25 -9.68
CA TYR A 189 0.49 -21.26 -8.94
C TYR A 189 1.16 -20.96 -7.60
N VAL A 190 1.47 -19.68 -7.38
CA VAL A 190 1.97 -19.16 -6.12
C VAL A 190 0.82 -18.44 -5.44
N ALA A 191 0.30 -19.04 -4.37
CA ALA A 191 -0.74 -18.43 -3.56
C ALA A 191 -0.24 -17.11 -2.97
N GLY A 192 -1.12 -16.13 -2.86
CA GLY A 192 -0.76 -14.84 -2.31
C GLY A 192 -0.33 -14.92 -0.85
N VAL A 193 0.52 -13.98 -0.42
CA VAL A 193 0.97 -13.87 0.98
C VAL A 193 -0.22 -13.97 1.96
N GLY A 194 -0.07 -14.76 3.04
CA GLY A 194 -1.08 -14.88 4.11
C GLY A 194 -2.22 -15.89 3.88
N THR A 195 -2.15 -16.73 2.84
CA THR A 195 -3.01 -17.92 2.71
C THR A 195 -2.46 -19.07 3.55
N ASP A 196 -3.34 -19.91 4.14
CA ASP A 196 -2.99 -21.01 5.08
C ASP A 196 -2.12 -22.14 4.47
N THR A 197 -1.53 -21.94 3.29
CA THR A 197 -0.79 -22.92 2.49
C THR A 197 0.74 -22.78 2.57
N SER A 198 1.28 -21.78 3.28
CA SER A 198 2.73 -21.65 3.47
C SER A 198 3.29 -22.69 4.44
N SER A 199 4.62 -22.91 4.39
CA SER A 199 5.41 -23.76 5.30
C SER A 199 5.09 -23.56 6.80
N THR A 200 4.56 -22.38 7.13
CA THR A 200 3.98 -21.94 8.39
C THR A 200 2.87 -22.87 8.93
N ALA A 201 2.03 -23.46 8.08
CA ALA A 201 0.97 -24.38 8.51
C ALA A 201 1.52 -25.76 8.95
N ARG A 202 2.53 -26.27 8.26
CA ARG A 202 3.20 -27.55 8.61
C ARG A 202 4.04 -27.41 9.89
N GLN A 203 4.74 -26.29 10.06
CA GLN A 203 5.46 -25.99 11.30
C GLN A 203 4.50 -25.77 12.48
N ALA A 204 3.34 -25.16 12.25
CA ALA A 204 2.30 -25.03 13.27
C ALA A 204 1.67 -26.38 13.68
N GLN A 205 1.52 -27.34 12.75
CA GLN A 205 1.07 -28.69 13.06
C GLN A 205 2.12 -29.51 13.83
N LEU A 206 3.41 -29.36 13.51
CA LEU A 206 4.50 -30.01 14.23
C LEU A 206 4.67 -29.44 15.64
N ALA A 207 4.59 -28.11 15.79
CA ALA A 207 4.60 -27.43 17.08
C ALA A 207 3.39 -27.83 17.95
N GLN A 208 2.20 -27.99 17.35
CA GLN A 208 1.00 -28.49 18.06
C GLN A 208 1.15 -29.95 18.51
N ARG A 209 1.85 -30.79 17.75
CA ARG A 209 2.17 -32.18 18.18
C ARG A 209 3.16 -32.22 19.33
N LEU A 210 4.20 -31.38 19.31
CA LEU A 210 5.19 -31.27 20.39
C LEU A 210 4.60 -30.66 21.67
N LEU A 211 3.69 -29.71 21.56
CA LEU A 211 3.00 -29.09 22.70
C LEU A 211 1.97 -30.02 23.38
N ARG A 212 1.44 -31.02 22.67
CA ARG A 212 0.58 -32.06 23.26
C ARG A 212 1.34 -33.08 24.10
N LEU A 213 2.66 -33.24 23.87
CA LEU A 213 3.53 -34.13 24.65
C LEU A 213 3.95 -33.51 25.98
N VAL A 214 3.88 -32.19 26.13
CA VAL A 214 4.28 -31.46 27.35
C VAL A 214 3.02 -30.91 28.03
N GLY A 215 2.32 -31.79 28.73
CA GLY A 215 1.05 -31.46 29.40
C GLY A 215 1.22 -30.50 30.57
N PHE A 216 0.87 -29.22 30.37
CA PHE A 216 0.50 -28.29 31.45
C PHE A 216 -0.65 -27.39 30.98
N GLY A 217 -1.73 -27.35 31.78
CA GLY A 217 -3.07 -26.81 31.47
C GLY A 217 -3.22 -25.30 31.28
N THR A 218 -2.15 -24.58 30.90
CA THR A 218 -2.17 -23.15 30.54
C THR A 218 -1.57 -22.89 29.14
N ALA A 219 -1.30 -23.98 28.40
CA ALA A 219 -0.61 -23.94 27.11
C ALA A 219 -1.42 -23.32 25.97
N ALA A 220 -2.76 -23.30 26.00
CA ALA A 220 -3.56 -22.75 24.90
C ALA A 220 -3.37 -21.23 24.73
N THR A 221 -3.30 -20.49 25.83
CA THR A 221 -3.11 -19.03 25.83
C THR A 221 -1.68 -18.65 25.46
N VAL A 222 -0.70 -19.35 26.03
CA VAL A 222 0.74 -19.14 25.78
C VAL A 222 1.10 -19.57 24.35
N ALA A 223 0.59 -20.70 23.85
CA ALA A 223 0.76 -21.11 22.46
C ALA A 223 0.12 -20.13 21.48
N SER A 224 -1.00 -19.48 21.83
CA SER A 224 -1.59 -18.42 21.00
C SER A 224 -0.69 -17.18 20.91
N ILE A 225 -0.01 -16.85 22.01
CA ILE A 225 0.95 -15.73 22.09
C ILE A 225 2.23 -16.08 21.32
N TRP A 226 2.74 -17.30 21.43
CA TRP A 226 3.90 -17.77 20.67
C TRP A 226 3.63 -17.89 19.17
N LYS A 227 2.44 -18.36 18.75
CA LYS A 227 1.98 -18.32 17.34
C LYS A 227 1.99 -16.87 16.80
N ARG A 228 1.54 -15.92 17.62
CA ARG A 228 1.52 -14.49 17.30
C ARG A 228 2.92 -13.87 17.22
N LEU A 229 3.88 -14.34 18.04
CA LEU A 229 5.26 -13.82 18.06
C LEU A 229 6.11 -14.33 16.89
N ILE A 230 5.93 -15.58 16.45
CA ILE A 230 6.62 -16.11 15.26
C ILE A 230 6.04 -15.48 13.99
N ALA A 231 4.70 -15.37 13.90
CA ALA A 231 4.04 -14.62 12.83
C ALA A 231 4.47 -13.14 12.78
N LEU A 232 4.71 -12.53 13.95
CA LEU A 232 5.24 -11.15 14.09
C LEU A 232 6.70 -11.04 13.59
N TYR A 233 7.54 -12.04 13.86
CA TYR A 233 8.94 -12.06 13.43
C TYR A 233 9.07 -12.27 11.91
N GLU A 234 8.30 -13.19 11.33
CA GLU A 234 8.31 -13.46 9.89
C GLU A 234 7.62 -12.35 9.10
N ALA A 235 6.52 -11.78 9.61
CA ALA A 235 5.83 -10.72 8.90
C ALA A 235 6.61 -9.39 8.88
N GLY A 236 7.37 -9.06 9.94
CA GLY A 236 8.10 -7.79 10.11
C GLY A 236 9.26 -7.54 9.13
N PHE A 237 9.66 -8.55 8.35
CA PHE A 237 10.78 -8.49 7.40
C PHE A 237 10.34 -8.54 5.92
N GLY A 238 9.12 -8.16 5.55
CA GLY A 238 8.71 -8.31 4.14
C GLY A 238 8.87 -9.75 3.63
N ALA A 239 8.82 -10.73 4.55
CA ALA A 239 9.18 -12.11 4.26
C ALA A 239 8.19 -12.74 3.29
N GLY A 240 6.91 -12.36 3.32
CA GLY A 240 5.92 -12.93 2.39
C GLY A 240 6.13 -12.58 0.92
N ILE A 241 6.46 -11.32 0.59
CA ILE A 241 6.71 -10.93 -0.81
C ILE A 241 8.06 -11.45 -1.28
N THR A 242 9.08 -11.41 -0.42
CA THR A 242 10.39 -12.01 -0.67
C THR A 242 10.28 -13.52 -0.84
N GLU A 243 9.43 -14.20 -0.06
CA GLU A 243 9.11 -15.62 -0.17
C GLU A 243 8.38 -15.90 -1.48
N THR A 244 7.38 -15.10 -1.87
CA THR A 244 6.70 -15.22 -3.16
C THR A 244 7.70 -15.10 -4.33
N ILE A 245 8.59 -14.10 -4.28
CA ILE A 245 9.65 -13.90 -5.27
C ILE A 245 10.61 -15.11 -5.27
N SER A 246 11.01 -15.58 -4.09
CA SER A 246 11.92 -16.72 -3.94
C SER A 246 11.30 -18.01 -4.44
N LEU A 247 10.03 -18.29 -4.13
CA LEU A 247 9.30 -19.46 -4.60
C LEU A 247 9.15 -19.44 -6.12
N ALA A 248 8.68 -18.33 -6.68
CA ALA A 248 8.54 -18.18 -8.13
C ALA A 248 9.88 -18.32 -8.86
N TYR A 249 10.94 -17.64 -8.39
CA TYR A 249 12.27 -17.72 -8.98
C TYR A 249 12.86 -19.14 -8.86
N THR A 250 12.74 -19.76 -7.69
CA THR A 250 13.20 -21.15 -7.45
C THR A 250 12.50 -22.14 -8.36
N GLU A 251 11.21 -21.96 -8.60
CA GLU A 251 10.44 -22.83 -9.48
C GLU A 251 10.89 -22.70 -10.94
N ILE A 252 11.18 -21.48 -11.40
CA ILE A 252 11.78 -21.27 -12.73
C ILE A 252 13.15 -21.97 -12.81
N VAL A 253 14.04 -21.76 -11.83
CA VAL A 253 15.36 -22.42 -11.77
C VAL A 253 15.26 -23.94 -11.80
N ARG A 254 14.26 -24.52 -11.10
CA ARG A 254 14.04 -25.96 -11.05
C ARG A 254 13.69 -26.56 -12.41
N GLN A 255 12.92 -25.82 -13.21
CA GLN A 255 12.32 -26.35 -14.44
C GLN A 255 13.08 -25.97 -15.70
N TYR A 256 13.76 -24.82 -15.70
CA TYR A 256 14.31 -24.21 -16.90
C TYR A 256 15.37 -25.08 -17.56
N ARG A 257 15.14 -25.33 -18.85
CA ARG A 257 16.12 -25.88 -19.79
C ARG A 257 16.46 -24.81 -20.82
N PRO A 258 17.67 -24.84 -21.41
CA PRO A 258 18.01 -23.94 -22.50
C PRO A 258 16.94 -23.94 -23.60
N GLY A 259 16.45 -22.75 -23.94
CA GLY A 259 15.40 -22.55 -24.93
C GLY A 259 13.96 -22.52 -24.37
N ASP A 260 13.74 -22.88 -23.11
CA ASP A 260 12.42 -22.72 -22.48
C ASP A 260 12.02 -21.22 -22.43
N ARG A 261 10.72 -20.94 -22.49
CA ARG A 261 10.15 -19.59 -22.50
C ARG A 261 9.47 -19.31 -21.17
N ILE A 262 9.88 -18.24 -20.49
CA ILE A 262 9.38 -17.89 -19.16
C ILE A 262 8.20 -16.92 -19.30
N CYS A 263 7.06 -17.28 -18.71
CA CYS A 263 5.84 -16.47 -18.72
C CYS A 263 5.40 -16.25 -17.27
N ILE A 264 5.24 -15.00 -16.86
CA ILE A 264 4.93 -14.64 -15.48
C ILE A 264 3.66 -13.80 -15.46
N ILE A 265 2.71 -14.19 -14.63
CA ILE A 265 1.41 -13.53 -14.49
C ILE A 265 1.22 -13.17 -13.02
N GLY A 266 0.66 -12.00 -12.72
CA GLY A 266 0.29 -11.72 -11.35
C GLY A 266 -0.76 -10.65 -11.13
N PHE A 267 -1.30 -10.60 -9.92
CA PHE A 267 -2.31 -9.62 -9.51
C PHE A 267 -1.89 -8.91 -8.22
N SER A 268 -2.10 -7.59 -8.13
CA SER A 268 -1.92 -6.82 -6.90
C SER A 268 -0.47 -6.87 -6.36
N ARG A 269 -0.26 -7.44 -5.17
CA ARG A 269 1.08 -7.76 -4.63
C ARG A 269 1.75 -8.93 -5.35
N GLY A 270 0.98 -9.87 -5.88
CA GLY A 270 1.48 -10.93 -6.77
C GLY A 270 1.98 -10.37 -8.10
N ALA A 271 1.35 -9.31 -8.62
CA ALA A 271 1.87 -8.56 -9.78
C ALA A 271 3.19 -7.87 -9.46
N TYR A 272 3.33 -7.30 -8.26
CA TYR A 272 4.61 -6.76 -7.80
C TYR A 272 5.68 -7.84 -7.71
N ALA A 273 5.35 -9.00 -7.12
CA ALA A 273 6.25 -10.14 -7.07
C ALA A 273 6.64 -10.64 -8.47
N ALA A 274 5.69 -10.73 -9.40
CA ALA A 274 5.95 -11.11 -10.80
C ALA A 274 6.97 -10.17 -11.47
N ARG A 275 6.81 -8.86 -11.29
CA ARG A 275 7.77 -7.85 -11.76
C ARG A 275 9.13 -8.02 -11.11
N CYS A 276 9.17 -8.26 -9.80
CA CYS A 276 10.41 -8.50 -9.07
C CYS A 276 11.12 -9.77 -9.52
N VAL A 277 10.41 -10.86 -9.83
CA VAL A 277 11.01 -12.10 -10.35
C VAL A 277 11.70 -11.83 -11.69
N ALA A 278 11.04 -11.13 -12.61
CA ALA A 278 11.67 -10.69 -13.85
C ALA A 278 12.87 -9.74 -13.57
N GLY A 279 12.75 -8.86 -12.57
CA GLY A 279 13.86 -8.01 -12.10
C GLY A 279 15.05 -8.80 -11.54
N VAL A 280 14.81 -9.91 -10.82
CA VAL A 280 15.85 -10.83 -10.34
C VAL A 280 16.56 -11.46 -11.54
N ILE A 281 15.82 -11.97 -12.52
CA ILE A 281 16.41 -12.56 -13.73
C ILE A 281 17.24 -11.52 -14.49
N ARG A 282 16.74 -10.29 -14.64
CA ARG A 282 17.48 -9.19 -15.29
C ARG A 282 18.79 -8.85 -14.59
N ARG A 283 18.74 -8.72 -13.26
CA ARG A 283 19.86 -8.14 -12.49
C ARG A 283 20.85 -9.17 -11.98
N CYS A 284 20.38 -10.38 -11.70
CA CYS A 284 21.16 -11.46 -11.13
C CYS A 284 21.33 -12.64 -12.09
N GLY A 285 20.57 -12.69 -13.18
CA GLY A 285 20.53 -13.87 -14.06
C GLY A 285 19.68 -15.01 -13.49
N LEU A 286 19.54 -16.06 -14.29
CA LEU A 286 18.85 -17.29 -13.89
C LEU A 286 19.87 -18.36 -13.50
N LEU A 287 19.77 -18.87 -12.27
CA LEU A 287 20.62 -19.98 -11.82
C LEU A 287 20.39 -21.24 -12.66
N LYS A 288 21.47 -22.00 -12.89
CA LYS A 288 21.37 -23.39 -13.33
C LYS A 288 20.69 -24.22 -12.24
N SER A 289 19.96 -25.27 -12.63
CA SER A 289 19.21 -26.12 -11.69
C SER A 289 20.07 -26.75 -10.60
N GLY A 290 21.33 -27.10 -10.89
CA GLY A 290 22.29 -27.60 -9.91
C GLY A 290 22.66 -26.60 -8.80
N ASN A 291 22.38 -25.32 -9.02
CA ASN A 291 22.69 -24.21 -8.10
C ASN A 291 21.45 -23.69 -7.37
N ILE A 292 20.32 -24.41 -7.42
CA ILE A 292 19.03 -23.99 -6.85
C ILE A 292 19.08 -23.62 -5.36
N LEU A 293 20.01 -24.21 -4.60
CA LEU A 293 20.19 -23.89 -3.17
C LEU A 293 20.62 -22.42 -2.94
N TYR A 294 21.17 -21.75 -3.94
CA TYR A 294 21.55 -20.34 -3.89
C TYR A 294 20.40 -19.39 -4.26
N ALA A 295 19.23 -19.89 -4.67
CA ALA A 295 18.10 -19.04 -5.07
C ALA A 295 17.67 -18.02 -3.99
N PRO A 296 17.57 -18.38 -2.68
CA PRO A 296 17.27 -17.39 -1.63
C PRO A 296 18.34 -16.30 -1.50
N ASP A 297 19.62 -16.66 -1.69
CA ASP A 297 20.73 -15.71 -1.62
C ASP A 297 20.71 -14.74 -2.80
N VAL A 298 20.40 -15.24 -4.01
CA VAL A 298 20.22 -14.41 -5.21
C VAL A 298 19.09 -13.39 -5.03
N VAL A 299 17.92 -13.85 -4.55
CA VAL A 299 16.80 -12.95 -4.28
C VAL A 299 17.16 -11.94 -3.19
N ARG A 300 17.84 -12.36 -2.13
CA ARG A 300 18.34 -11.46 -1.08
C ARG A 300 19.31 -10.41 -1.62
N LEU A 301 20.20 -10.78 -2.54
CA LEU A 301 21.12 -9.83 -3.19
C LEU A 301 20.36 -8.79 -4.03
N TYR A 302 19.33 -9.23 -4.76
CA TYR A 302 18.44 -8.33 -5.50
C TYR A 302 17.70 -7.35 -4.57
N VAL A 303 17.14 -7.85 -3.46
CA VAL A 303 16.41 -7.04 -2.46
C VAL A 303 17.32 -6.01 -1.77
N THR A 304 18.56 -6.39 -1.46
CA THR A 304 19.44 -5.59 -0.59
C THR A 304 20.23 -4.52 -1.32
N ARG A 305 20.34 -4.57 -2.66
CA ARG A 305 21.12 -3.61 -3.44
C ARG A 305 20.32 -2.35 -3.77
N ARG A 306 20.93 -1.20 -3.43
CA ARG A 306 20.30 0.13 -3.45
C ARG A 306 20.29 0.83 -4.80
N ASP A 307 21.12 0.37 -5.72
CA ASP A 307 21.23 0.93 -7.06
C ASP A 307 20.40 0.07 -8.03
N PRO A 308 19.35 0.61 -8.65
CA PRO A 308 18.47 -0.13 -9.55
C PRO A 308 19.14 -0.57 -10.85
N ASP A 309 20.21 0.10 -11.28
CA ASP A 309 20.78 -0.05 -12.62
C ASP A 309 22.07 -0.89 -12.64
N SER A 310 22.70 -1.12 -11.48
CA SER A 310 23.82 -2.04 -11.38
C SER A 310 23.38 -3.51 -11.32
N GLY A 311 24.03 -4.32 -12.15
CA GLY A 311 23.96 -5.78 -12.10
C GLY A 311 24.53 -6.33 -10.80
N VAL A 312 24.23 -7.60 -10.52
CA VAL A 312 24.84 -8.35 -9.42
C VAL A 312 25.98 -9.21 -9.99
N PRO A 313 27.25 -8.95 -9.63
CA PRO A 313 28.40 -9.75 -10.06
C PRO A 313 28.34 -11.09 -9.32
N LEU A 314 27.50 -11.98 -9.84
CA LEU A 314 27.52 -13.39 -9.53
C LEU A 314 28.50 -14.08 -10.47
N ASP A 315 29.07 -15.19 -10.02
CA ASP A 315 29.88 -16.05 -10.89
C ASP A 315 29.05 -16.52 -12.10
N PRO A 316 29.42 -16.15 -13.35
CA PRO A 316 28.66 -16.51 -14.55
C PRO A 316 28.55 -18.03 -14.75
N THR A 317 29.46 -18.83 -14.19
CA THR A 317 29.40 -20.29 -14.28
C THR A 317 28.15 -20.86 -13.59
N LEU A 318 27.59 -20.12 -12.63
CA LEU A 318 26.39 -20.49 -11.89
C LEU A 318 25.09 -20.26 -12.67
N LEU A 319 25.15 -19.44 -13.71
CA LEU A 319 24.01 -18.86 -14.40
C LEU A 319 23.85 -19.42 -15.83
N TRP A 320 22.62 -19.39 -16.33
CA TRP A 320 22.34 -19.50 -17.75
C TRP A 320 22.60 -18.16 -18.45
N PRO A 321 23.28 -18.14 -19.60
CA PRO A 321 23.43 -16.92 -20.41
C PRO A 321 22.11 -16.58 -21.12
N ASP A 322 21.91 -15.28 -21.40
CA ASP A 322 20.88 -14.74 -22.31
C ASP A 322 19.45 -15.24 -22.06
N VAL A 323 19.05 -15.24 -20.78
CA VAL A 323 17.69 -15.59 -20.34
C VAL A 323 16.79 -14.36 -20.33
N ASP A 324 15.62 -14.50 -20.92
CA ASP A 324 14.60 -13.47 -21.05
C ASP A 324 13.23 -13.96 -20.60
N VAL A 325 12.31 -13.00 -20.50
CA VAL A 325 10.92 -13.25 -20.14
C VAL A 325 10.07 -13.07 -21.39
N GLU A 326 9.43 -14.14 -21.84
CA GLU A 326 8.58 -14.11 -23.03
C GLU A 326 7.32 -13.28 -22.78
N PHE A 327 6.69 -13.44 -21.63
CA PHE A 327 5.45 -12.75 -21.28
C PHE A 327 5.41 -12.31 -19.81
N LEU A 328 5.13 -11.04 -19.57
CA LEU A 328 4.83 -10.48 -18.25
C LEU A 328 3.46 -9.82 -18.25
N GLY A 329 2.46 -10.52 -17.72
CA GLY A 329 1.08 -10.06 -17.63
C GLY A 329 0.67 -9.71 -16.20
N VAL A 330 0.30 -8.47 -15.93
CA VAL A 330 -0.06 -8.04 -14.57
C VAL A 330 -1.41 -7.35 -14.47
N PHE A 331 -2.15 -7.67 -13.41
CA PHE A 331 -3.37 -6.99 -13.01
C PHE A 331 -3.08 -6.06 -11.83
N ASP A 332 -3.39 -4.79 -12.02
CA ASP A 332 -3.39 -3.68 -11.05
C ASP A 332 -2.26 -3.74 -10.01
N THR A 333 -1.00 -3.72 -10.48
CA THR A 333 0.19 -3.76 -9.60
C THR A 333 0.13 -2.69 -8.51
N VAL A 334 0.22 -3.10 -7.24
CA VAL A 334 0.32 -2.20 -6.07
C VAL A 334 1.57 -2.52 -5.25
N ALA A 335 2.42 -1.53 -5.00
CA ALA A 335 3.71 -1.68 -4.33
C ALA A 335 3.66 -1.54 -2.79
N ALA A 336 2.49 -1.70 -2.16
CA ALA A 336 2.32 -1.42 -0.73
C ALA A 336 3.17 -2.36 0.16
N LEU A 337 4.33 -1.86 0.59
CA LEU A 337 5.24 -2.45 1.57
C LEU A 337 4.69 -2.24 3.00
N GLY A 338 4.23 -3.31 3.67
CA GLY A 338 3.87 -3.26 5.10
C GLY A 338 3.40 -4.60 5.67
N ALA A 339 3.88 -4.96 6.87
CA ALA A 339 3.53 -6.16 7.63
C ALA A 339 2.25 -5.98 8.47
N PRO A 340 1.53 -7.05 8.85
CA PRO A 340 0.26 -7.00 9.56
C PRO A 340 0.46 -7.02 11.08
N LEU A 341 0.08 -5.94 11.76
CA LEU A 341 -0.25 -6.00 13.18
C LEU A 341 -1.55 -5.23 13.46
N TRP A 342 -2.56 -6.00 13.88
CA TRP A 342 -3.82 -5.50 14.44
C TRP A 342 -4.62 -4.59 13.49
N GLY A 343 -4.84 -5.04 12.26
CA GLY A 343 -5.70 -4.34 11.29
C GLY A 343 -5.17 -2.98 10.80
N TRP A 344 -3.93 -2.62 11.17
CA TRP A 344 -3.30 -1.33 10.87
C TRP A 344 -1.85 -1.55 10.39
N TRP A 345 -1.45 -0.87 9.32
CA TRP A 345 -0.30 -1.22 8.46
C TRP A 345 0.97 -0.42 8.81
N PHE A 346 1.85 -0.86 9.73
CA PHE A 346 3.17 -0.20 9.98
C PHE A 346 4.38 -1.15 9.99
N ASN A 347 5.50 -0.66 9.45
CA ASN A 347 6.86 -1.14 9.71
C ASN A 347 7.71 0.03 10.26
N ILE A 348 8.18 -0.07 11.51
CA ILE A 348 9.01 0.94 12.21
C ILE A 348 10.51 0.60 12.20
N ARG A 349 10.97 -0.43 11.47
CA ARG A 349 12.42 -0.74 11.37
C ARG A 349 13.03 -0.59 9.98
N ALA A 350 12.22 -0.46 8.92
CA ALA A 350 12.65 -0.11 7.57
C ALA A 350 12.74 1.42 7.31
N ILE A 351 12.85 2.22 8.37
CA ILE A 351 12.78 3.71 8.35
C ILE A 351 13.88 4.36 7.48
N PHE A 352 14.88 3.60 7.02
CA PHE A 352 16.10 4.16 6.42
C PHE A 352 16.42 3.76 4.97
N SER A 353 15.56 3.06 4.22
CA SER A 353 15.75 2.96 2.76
C SER A 353 14.50 2.56 1.96
N ASN A 354 13.67 3.53 1.58
CA ASN A 354 12.71 3.40 0.48
C ASN A 354 13.41 3.61 -0.87
N ARG A 355 14.39 2.76 -1.19
CA ARG A 355 14.78 2.51 -2.60
C ARG A 355 14.28 1.12 -2.93
N ALA A 356 13.07 1.12 -3.47
CA ALA A 356 12.29 -0.05 -3.80
C ALA A 356 13.02 -0.90 -4.85
N TYR A 357 12.81 -2.22 -4.78
CA TYR A 357 13.06 -3.19 -5.85
C TYR A 357 12.99 -2.55 -7.24
N THR A 358 13.96 -2.85 -8.11
CA THR A 358 13.89 -2.37 -9.50
C THR A 358 12.64 -2.97 -10.14
N THR A 359 11.59 -2.16 -10.29
CA THR A 359 10.26 -2.63 -10.74
C THR A 359 10.08 -2.55 -12.25
N ASP A 360 11.11 -2.13 -12.99
CA ASP A 360 11.05 -2.12 -14.45
C ASP A 360 11.88 -3.24 -15.07
N PRO A 361 11.32 -4.46 -15.18
CA PRO A 361 11.93 -5.56 -15.91
C PRO A 361 11.68 -5.46 -17.42
N ALA A 362 10.97 -4.44 -17.93
CA ALA A 362 10.62 -4.36 -19.35
C ALA A 362 11.81 -4.61 -20.29
N PRO A 363 13.04 -4.14 -20.00
CA PRO A 363 14.19 -4.39 -20.87
C PRO A 363 14.60 -5.85 -21.10
N ILE A 364 14.05 -6.83 -20.37
CA ILE A 364 14.26 -8.27 -20.67
C ILE A 364 12.96 -9.00 -21.02
N CYS A 365 11.84 -8.27 -21.06
CA CYS A 365 10.52 -8.83 -21.32
C CYS A 365 10.14 -8.56 -22.78
N ARG A 366 9.79 -9.61 -23.52
CA ARG A 366 9.29 -9.50 -24.90
C ARG A 366 7.89 -8.91 -24.96
N GLY A 367 6.99 -9.43 -24.14
CA GLY A 367 5.63 -8.89 -23.95
C GLY A 367 5.42 -8.37 -22.53
N VAL A 368 5.01 -7.11 -22.38
CA VAL A 368 4.61 -6.51 -21.10
C VAL A 368 3.18 -5.98 -21.21
N TYR A 369 2.30 -6.52 -20.37
CA TYR A 369 0.88 -6.20 -20.38
C TYR A 369 0.41 -5.86 -18.97
N HIS A 370 -0.17 -4.67 -18.77
CA HIS A 370 -0.67 -4.23 -17.47
C HIS A 370 -2.12 -3.74 -17.55
N ALA A 371 -3.04 -4.50 -16.95
CA ALA A 371 -4.42 -4.08 -16.75
C ALA A 371 -4.55 -3.26 -15.46
N MET A 372 -5.08 -2.03 -15.52
CA MET A 372 -5.20 -1.13 -14.37
C MET A 372 -6.65 -0.77 -14.08
N ALA A 373 -6.98 -0.68 -12.78
CA ALA A 373 -8.31 -0.27 -12.33
C ALA A 373 -8.47 1.25 -12.37
N MET A 374 -9.54 1.75 -12.98
CA MET A 374 -9.81 3.19 -13.09
C MET A 374 -10.52 3.75 -11.85
N ASP A 375 -11.40 2.97 -11.22
CA ASP A 375 -12.32 3.45 -10.18
C ASP A 375 -11.92 3.02 -8.75
N GLU A 376 -10.67 2.57 -8.54
CA GLU A 376 -10.17 2.22 -7.21
C GLU A 376 -9.88 3.50 -6.39
N ARG A 377 -10.44 3.58 -5.18
CA ARG A 377 -10.39 4.79 -4.35
C ARG A 377 -9.67 4.63 -3.02
N ARG A 378 -9.15 3.46 -2.67
CA ARG A 378 -8.37 3.26 -1.44
C ARG A 378 -6.99 3.87 -1.60
N ALA A 379 -6.60 4.75 -0.67
CA ALA A 379 -5.35 5.49 -0.75
C ALA A 379 -4.07 4.61 -0.68
N GLN A 380 -4.19 3.34 -0.29
CA GLN A 380 -3.05 2.40 -0.28
C GLN A 380 -2.88 1.65 -1.60
N PHE A 381 -3.89 1.66 -2.47
CA PHE A 381 -3.94 0.89 -3.70
C PHE A 381 -3.70 1.84 -4.87
N PHE A 382 -2.55 2.50 -4.90
CA PHE A 382 -2.14 3.24 -6.09
C PHE A 382 -1.47 2.27 -7.08
N PRO A 383 -1.84 2.35 -8.38
CA PRO A 383 -1.21 1.51 -9.37
C PRO A 383 0.26 1.92 -9.49
N THR A 384 1.12 0.96 -9.77
CA THR A 384 2.52 1.21 -10.14
C THR A 384 2.64 1.00 -11.64
N PRO A 385 2.51 2.04 -12.49
CA PRO A 385 2.75 1.88 -13.93
C PRO A 385 4.18 1.41 -14.21
N PHE A 386 4.40 0.83 -15.39
CA PHE A 386 5.73 0.64 -15.95
C PHE A 386 6.22 1.96 -16.55
N ALA A 387 7.54 2.20 -16.51
CA ALA A 387 8.10 3.25 -17.34
C ALA A 387 7.99 2.81 -18.81
N ALA A 388 8.01 3.78 -19.72
CA ALA A 388 8.06 3.42 -21.12
C ALA A 388 9.36 2.65 -21.41
N PRO A 389 9.29 1.57 -22.22
CA PRO A 389 10.50 0.90 -22.68
C PRO A 389 11.31 1.88 -23.54
N ASP A 390 12.64 1.74 -23.49
CA ASP A 390 13.54 2.48 -24.37
C ASP A 390 13.16 2.18 -25.84
N PRO A 391 12.86 3.20 -26.66
CA PRO A 391 12.53 3.00 -28.08
C PRO A 391 13.63 2.28 -28.88
N ASN A 392 14.88 2.32 -28.40
CA ASN A 392 16.01 1.64 -29.01
C ASN A 392 16.22 0.22 -28.49
N SER A 393 15.44 -0.22 -27.49
CA SER A 393 15.50 -1.59 -26.98
C SER A 393 14.81 -2.54 -27.96
N SER A 394 15.54 -3.52 -28.47
CA SER A 394 15.02 -4.60 -29.29
C SER A 394 14.37 -5.74 -28.47
N TRP A 395 14.40 -5.64 -27.13
CA TRP A 395 13.89 -6.67 -26.25
C TRP A 395 12.38 -6.63 -26.08
N THR A 396 11.79 -5.44 -25.94
CA THR A 396 10.35 -5.27 -25.69
C THR A 396 9.62 -5.05 -27.00
N GLU A 397 9.09 -6.14 -27.57
CA GLU A 397 8.35 -6.10 -28.83
C GLU A 397 6.91 -5.61 -28.64
N SER A 398 6.30 -5.93 -27.50
CA SER A 398 4.93 -5.55 -27.17
C SER A 398 4.83 -4.98 -25.77
N PHE A 399 4.25 -3.78 -25.67
CA PHE A 399 4.05 -3.10 -24.41
C PHE A 399 2.68 -2.43 -24.38
N GLU A 400 1.78 -2.89 -23.51
CA GLU A 400 0.45 -2.32 -23.35
C GLU A 400 0.12 -2.07 -21.87
N GLN A 401 -0.21 -0.82 -21.55
CA GLN A 401 -0.77 -0.43 -20.25
C GLN A 401 -2.20 0.05 -20.48
N VAL A 402 -3.18 -0.73 -20.01
CA VAL A 402 -4.59 -0.54 -20.35
C VAL A 402 -5.43 -0.33 -19.10
N TRP A 403 -6.27 0.70 -19.13
CA TRP A 403 -7.19 1.05 -18.05
C TRP A 403 -8.58 0.45 -18.30
N PHE A 404 -9.11 -0.18 -17.26
CA PHE A 404 -10.43 -0.82 -17.24
C PHE A 404 -11.31 -0.16 -16.17
N ARG A 405 -12.63 -0.22 -16.37
CA ARG A 405 -13.61 0.26 -15.38
C ARG A 405 -13.69 -0.66 -14.17
N GLY A 406 -13.99 -0.06 -13.03
CA GLY A 406 -14.16 -0.73 -11.75
C GLY A 406 -12.99 -0.56 -10.77
N ALA A 407 -13.19 -1.05 -9.55
CA ALA A 407 -12.20 -1.07 -8.49
C ALA A 407 -11.14 -2.17 -8.71
N HIS A 408 -10.20 -2.33 -7.77
CA HIS A 408 -9.10 -3.31 -7.89
C HIS A 408 -9.56 -4.73 -8.23
N GLY A 409 -10.63 -5.22 -7.58
CA GLY A 409 -11.19 -6.55 -7.84
C GLY A 409 -12.01 -6.65 -9.13
N ASP A 410 -12.50 -5.54 -9.66
CA ASP A 410 -13.17 -5.50 -10.97
C ASP A 410 -12.19 -5.64 -12.14
N VAL A 411 -10.87 -5.59 -11.87
CA VAL A 411 -9.82 -5.83 -12.87
C VAL A 411 -9.07 -7.12 -12.58
N GLY A 412 -8.72 -7.36 -11.32
CA GLY A 412 -7.98 -8.55 -10.92
C GLY A 412 -8.82 -9.76 -10.51
N GLY A 413 -10.15 -9.65 -10.46
CA GLY A 413 -11.04 -10.66 -9.89
C GLY A 413 -11.06 -10.59 -8.34
N GLY A 414 -11.76 -11.53 -7.72
CA GLY A 414 -12.01 -11.50 -6.26
C GLY A 414 -13.43 -11.09 -5.85
N TYR A 415 -14.31 -10.85 -6.83
CA TYR A 415 -15.74 -10.62 -6.62
C TYR A 415 -16.56 -11.74 -7.24
N ALA A 416 -17.72 -12.02 -6.63
CA ALA A 416 -18.66 -13.00 -7.18
C ALA A 416 -19.30 -12.51 -8.49
N ASP A 417 -19.55 -11.20 -8.61
CA ASP A 417 -19.92 -10.59 -9.89
C ASP A 417 -18.66 -10.35 -10.74
N THR A 418 -18.54 -11.13 -11.81
CA THR A 418 -17.34 -11.17 -12.65
C THR A 418 -17.46 -10.30 -13.91
N ALA A 419 -18.57 -9.60 -14.11
CA ALA A 419 -18.89 -8.94 -15.37
C ALA A 419 -17.78 -7.98 -15.87
N LEU A 420 -17.18 -7.19 -14.98
CA LEU A 420 -16.09 -6.29 -15.30
C LEU A 420 -14.73 -7.00 -15.34
N SER A 421 -14.47 -7.89 -14.38
CA SER A 421 -13.19 -8.60 -14.28
C SER A 421 -12.97 -9.59 -15.41
N ASP A 422 -14.03 -10.14 -16.00
CA ASP A 422 -13.96 -11.02 -17.16
C ASP A 422 -13.55 -10.25 -18.44
N ILE A 423 -13.78 -8.93 -18.50
CA ILE A 423 -13.27 -8.10 -19.61
C ILE A 423 -11.74 -8.02 -19.54
N ALA A 424 -11.20 -7.74 -18.35
CA ALA A 424 -9.76 -7.68 -18.14
C ALA A 424 -9.09 -9.06 -18.29
N LEU A 425 -9.76 -10.12 -17.81
CA LEU A 425 -9.29 -11.50 -17.97
C LEU A 425 -9.23 -11.91 -19.44
N GLY A 426 -10.31 -11.69 -20.21
CA GLY A 426 -10.33 -11.99 -21.63
C GLY A 426 -9.25 -11.24 -22.42
N TRP A 427 -9.03 -9.96 -22.08
CA TRP A 427 -7.92 -9.18 -22.65
C TRP A 427 -6.55 -9.80 -22.33
N MET A 428 -6.29 -10.17 -21.07
CA MET A 428 -5.01 -10.77 -20.68
C MET A 428 -4.80 -12.14 -21.32
N MET A 429 -5.84 -12.98 -21.42
CA MET A 429 -5.78 -14.29 -22.06
C MET A 429 -5.45 -14.19 -23.55
N ASP A 430 -6.05 -13.24 -24.27
CA ASP A 430 -5.73 -12.99 -25.67
C ASP A 430 -4.26 -12.59 -25.86
N ARG A 431 -3.72 -11.72 -24.98
CA ARG A 431 -2.29 -11.34 -25.04
C ARG A 431 -1.37 -12.51 -24.70
N ALA A 432 -1.70 -13.26 -23.66
CA ALA A 432 -0.98 -14.48 -23.31
C ALA A 432 -0.96 -15.50 -24.47
N ALA A 433 -2.09 -15.69 -25.18
CA ALA A 433 -2.18 -16.60 -26.30
C ALA A 433 -1.27 -16.20 -27.48
N ARG A 434 -1.09 -14.90 -27.74
CA ARG A 434 -0.14 -14.38 -28.75
C ARG A 434 1.31 -14.72 -28.45
N HIS A 435 1.64 -14.89 -27.16
CA HIS A 435 2.94 -15.38 -26.70
C HIS A 435 2.99 -16.91 -26.56
N GLY A 436 2.00 -17.62 -27.12
CA GLY A 436 1.97 -19.07 -27.22
C GLY A 436 1.45 -19.80 -25.99
N LEU A 437 0.87 -19.10 -24.99
CA LEU A 437 0.20 -19.78 -23.88
C LEU A 437 -1.04 -20.52 -24.40
N VAL A 438 -1.16 -21.79 -24.03
CA VAL A 438 -2.25 -22.66 -24.46
C VAL A 438 -3.26 -22.82 -23.34
N PHE A 439 -4.53 -22.63 -23.67
CA PHE A 439 -5.67 -22.73 -22.76
C PHE A 439 -6.56 -23.91 -23.15
N HIS A 440 -7.29 -24.48 -22.19
CA HIS A 440 -8.35 -25.45 -22.49
C HIS A 440 -9.50 -24.75 -23.25
N PRO A 441 -10.11 -25.37 -24.27
CA PRO A 441 -11.12 -24.74 -25.13
C PRO A 441 -12.31 -24.11 -24.40
N ASP A 442 -12.71 -24.67 -23.24
CA ASP A 442 -13.87 -24.22 -22.43
C ASP A 442 -13.51 -23.90 -20.98
N ALA A 443 -12.25 -23.56 -20.71
CA ALA A 443 -11.74 -23.54 -19.34
C ALA A 443 -12.42 -22.49 -18.43
N VAL A 444 -12.83 -21.35 -19.00
CA VAL A 444 -13.53 -20.28 -18.30
C VAL A 444 -14.63 -19.70 -19.20
N ALA A 445 -15.88 -19.81 -18.73
CA ALA A 445 -17.01 -19.12 -19.33
C ALA A 445 -17.01 -17.64 -18.93
N LEU A 446 -16.32 -16.80 -19.70
CA LEU A 446 -16.28 -15.35 -19.49
C LEU A 446 -17.67 -14.74 -19.71
N ARG A 447 -18.07 -13.82 -18.83
CA ARG A 447 -19.33 -13.05 -18.95
C ARG A 447 -19.06 -11.54 -19.01
N PRO A 448 -18.29 -11.06 -20.00
CA PRO A 448 -17.89 -9.65 -20.05
C PRO A 448 -19.09 -8.73 -20.29
N ALA A 449 -19.35 -7.80 -19.37
CA ALA A 449 -20.41 -6.80 -19.55
C ALA A 449 -19.90 -5.40 -19.17
N PRO A 450 -19.75 -4.46 -20.13
CA PRO A 450 -19.27 -3.09 -19.86
C PRO A 450 -20.12 -2.31 -18.85
N LEU A 451 -21.41 -2.64 -18.74
CA LEU A 451 -22.35 -2.05 -17.78
C LEU A 451 -22.42 -2.81 -16.45
N GLY A 452 -21.53 -3.79 -16.22
CA GLY A 452 -21.43 -4.52 -14.96
C GLY A 452 -21.33 -3.59 -13.75
N ARG A 453 -21.64 -4.15 -12.58
CA ARG A 453 -21.65 -3.42 -11.32
C ARG A 453 -20.26 -2.83 -11.04
N LEU A 454 -20.19 -1.53 -10.79
CA LEU A 454 -18.98 -0.91 -10.26
C LEU A 454 -18.94 -1.18 -8.76
N HIS A 455 -17.96 -1.93 -8.30
CA HIS A 455 -17.78 -2.18 -6.88
C HIS A 455 -17.07 -0.99 -6.21
N ASP A 456 -17.44 -0.75 -4.96
CA ASP A 456 -16.79 0.25 -4.12
C ASP A 456 -16.37 -0.36 -2.79
N GLU A 457 -15.07 -0.56 -2.63
CA GLU A 457 -14.48 -1.13 -1.42
C GLU A 457 -14.68 -0.27 -0.18
N LEU A 458 -14.89 1.04 -0.34
CA LEU A 458 -15.16 1.94 0.77
C LEU A 458 -16.57 1.74 1.33
N GLN A 459 -17.56 1.44 0.48
CA GLN A 459 -18.90 1.05 0.92
C GLN A 459 -18.93 -0.37 1.46
N ARG A 460 -18.26 -1.31 0.78
CA ARG A 460 -18.28 -2.73 1.15
C ARG A 460 -17.55 -3.02 2.45
N ARG A 461 -16.40 -2.36 2.67
CA ARG A 461 -15.59 -2.48 3.89
C ARG A 461 -15.24 -1.08 4.39
N PRO A 462 -16.17 -0.43 5.14
CA PRO A 462 -15.99 0.94 5.62
C PRO A 462 -14.70 1.17 6.41
N SER A 463 -14.12 0.12 7.01
CA SER A 463 -12.81 0.18 7.68
C SER A 463 -11.70 0.70 6.76
N TRP A 464 -11.79 0.52 5.44
CA TRP A 464 -10.80 1.06 4.51
C TRP A 464 -10.74 2.59 4.51
N GLY A 465 -11.87 3.26 4.72
CA GLY A 465 -11.86 4.72 4.80
C GLY A 465 -11.06 5.25 6.01
N LEU A 466 -10.81 4.41 7.03
CA LEU A 466 -10.00 4.79 8.21
C LEU A 466 -8.54 5.02 7.82
N VAL A 467 -8.13 4.48 6.66
CA VAL A 467 -6.77 4.58 6.11
C VAL A 467 -6.70 5.52 4.91
N GLY A 468 -7.79 6.25 4.64
CA GLY A 468 -7.87 7.27 3.60
C GLY A 468 -8.39 6.75 2.25
N SER A 469 -9.01 7.66 1.51
CA SER A 469 -9.49 7.44 0.15
C SER A 469 -9.09 8.59 -0.76
N TRP A 470 -8.87 8.29 -2.04
CA TRP A 470 -8.53 9.29 -3.05
C TRP A 470 -8.99 8.87 -4.44
N PRO A 471 -9.51 9.79 -5.28
CA PRO A 471 -9.76 9.50 -6.68
C PRO A 471 -8.46 9.13 -7.38
N ARG A 472 -8.43 7.96 -7.99
CA ARG A 472 -7.28 7.54 -8.78
C ARG A 472 -7.25 8.32 -10.09
N TRP A 473 -6.08 8.84 -10.45
CA TRP A 473 -5.87 9.39 -11.79
C TRP A 473 -5.95 8.28 -12.84
N SER A 474 -6.55 8.60 -13.98
CA SER A 474 -6.59 7.76 -15.17
C SER A 474 -6.60 8.66 -16.41
N PRO A 475 -6.12 8.16 -17.56
CA PRO A 475 -6.16 8.91 -18.81
C PRO A 475 -7.61 9.17 -19.23
N VAL A 476 -7.85 10.35 -19.80
CA VAL A 476 -9.14 10.71 -20.40
C VAL A 476 -9.04 10.77 -21.94
N PRO A 477 -10.16 10.64 -22.68
CA PRO A 477 -10.14 10.69 -24.13
C PRO A 477 -9.53 11.99 -24.67
N GLY A 478 -8.49 11.89 -25.50
CA GLY A 478 -7.79 13.04 -26.08
C GLY A 478 -6.58 13.51 -25.28
N ASP A 479 -6.25 12.87 -24.15
CA ASP A 479 -4.98 13.13 -23.45
C ASP A 479 -3.77 12.80 -24.34
N PRO A 480 -2.67 13.58 -24.21
CA PRO A 480 -1.42 13.23 -24.85
C PRO A 480 -0.87 11.89 -24.30
N PRO A 481 -0.03 11.18 -25.07
CA PRO A 481 0.65 9.98 -24.59
C PRO A 481 1.40 10.21 -23.27
N MET A 482 1.62 9.16 -22.49
CA MET A 482 2.41 9.28 -21.27
C MET A 482 3.85 9.74 -21.58
N ALA A 483 4.54 10.32 -20.60
CA ALA A 483 5.96 10.65 -20.73
C ALA A 483 6.71 9.34 -21.01
N GLY A 484 7.50 9.32 -22.08
CA GLY A 484 8.09 8.12 -22.65
C GLY A 484 7.33 7.48 -23.82
N GLY A 485 6.21 8.06 -24.27
CA GLY A 485 5.58 7.69 -25.54
C GLY A 485 4.63 6.49 -25.49
N VAL A 486 4.49 5.81 -24.34
CA VAL A 486 3.47 4.74 -24.23
C VAL A 486 2.11 5.34 -23.85
N PRO A 487 1.06 5.12 -24.64
CA PRO A 487 -0.29 5.49 -24.25
C PRO A 487 -0.74 4.64 -23.06
N GLY A 488 -1.01 5.25 -21.91
CA GLY A 488 -1.99 4.66 -20.99
C GLY A 488 -3.32 4.65 -21.73
N ARG A 489 -3.73 3.49 -22.25
CA ARG A 489 -4.89 3.40 -23.15
C ARG A 489 -6.13 3.04 -22.37
N LEU A 490 -7.26 3.69 -22.65
CA LEU A 490 -8.56 3.24 -22.17
C LEU A 490 -8.99 2.00 -22.97
N HIS A 491 -9.39 0.92 -22.29
CA HIS A 491 -9.96 -0.23 -22.98
C HIS A 491 -11.26 0.17 -23.71
N PRO A 492 -11.59 -0.38 -24.89
CA PRO A 492 -12.83 -0.03 -25.61
C PRO A 492 -14.12 -0.22 -24.80
N SER A 493 -14.13 -1.15 -23.83
CA SER A 493 -15.28 -1.31 -22.92
C SER A 493 -15.52 -0.08 -22.03
N VAL A 494 -14.47 0.68 -21.69
CA VAL A 494 -14.58 1.93 -20.92
C VAL A 494 -15.33 2.97 -21.72
N LEU A 495 -14.95 3.16 -22.99
CA LEU A 495 -15.60 4.10 -23.90
C LEU A 495 -17.03 3.67 -24.20
N ARG A 496 -17.27 2.36 -24.39
CA ARG A 496 -18.61 1.82 -24.59
C ARG A 496 -19.51 2.08 -23.38
N ARG A 497 -19.00 1.89 -22.16
CA ARG A 497 -19.72 2.23 -20.93
C ARG A 497 -20.03 3.73 -20.88
N ALA A 498 -19.04 4.58 -21.14
CA ALA A 498 -19.20 6.04 -21.14
C ALA A 498 -20.30 6.52 -22.08
N VAL A 499 -20.30 6.03 -23.33
CA VAL A 499 -21.33 6.35 -24.32
C VAL A 499 -22.72 5.89 -23.85
N ILE A 500 -22.85 4.66 -23.37
CA ILE A 500 -24.15 4.15 -22.92
C ILE A 500 -24.64 4.89 -21.67
N SER A 501 -23.76 5.16 -20.71
CA SER A 501 -24.09 5.91 -19.49
C SER A 501 -24.62 7.29 -19.84
N THR A 502 -23.94 8.00 -20.74
CA THR A 502 -24.31 9.36 -21.14
C THR A 502 -25.60 9.37 -21.97
N THR A 503 -25.72 8.49 -22.97
CA THR A 503 -26.82 8.55 -23.95
C THR A 503 -28.10 7.83 -23.54
N ARG A 504 -28.01 6.80 -22.68
CA ARG A 504 -29.17 5.96 -22.31
C ARG A 504 -29.55 6.05 -20.85
N LEU A 505 -28.62 6.41 -19.97
CA LEU A 505 -28.86 6.50 -18.52
C LEU A 505 -28.86 7.94 -18.01
N ASP A 506 -28.64 8.92 -18.89
CA ASP A 506 -28.53 10.35 -18.58
C ASP A 506 -27.55 10.62 -17.41
N ARG A 507 -26.44 9.89 -17.43
CA ARG A 507 -25.37 9.98 -16.43
C ARG A 507 -24.06 10.28 -17.15
N PRO A 508 -23.55 11.52 -17.08
CA PRO A 508 -22.27 11.87 -17.67
C PRO A 508 -21.18 10.89 -17.22
N ASP A 509 -20.37 10.43 -18.17
CA ASP A 509 -19.24 9.57 -17.87
C ASP A 509 -18.16 9.72 -18.96
N LEU A 510 -16.99 10.22 -18.57
CA LEU A 510 -15.93 10.64 -19.50
C LEU A 510 -16.43 11.63 -20.56
N LEU A 511 -17.36 12.50 -20.18
CA LEU A 511 -17.99 13.47 -21.07
C LEU A 511 -17.12 14.73 -21.19
N ARG A 512 -16.71 15.03 -22.42
CA ARG A 512 -16.10 16.31 -22.79
C ARG A 512 -17.20 17.27 -23.23
N LEU A 513 -17.19 18.48 -22.71
CA LEU A 513 -18.16 19.51 -23.05
C LEU A 513 -17.71 20.26 -24.30
N ALA A 514 -18.64 20.49 -25.22
CA ALA A 514 -18.45 21.46 -26.30
C ALA A 514 -18.63 22.88 -25.73
N PRO A 515 -17.88 23.89 -26.25
CA PRO A 515 -18.08 25.27 -25.85
C PRO A 515 -19.52 25.74 -26.04
N GLY A 516 -20.05 26.51 -25.09
CA GLY A 516 -21.38 27.14 -25.18
C GLY A 516 -22.59 26.21 -25.00
N LEU A 517 -22.38 24.93 -24.65
CA LEU A 517 -23.46 23.99 -24.34
C LEU A 517 -23.48 23.67 -22.83
N PRO A 518 -24.29 24.38 -22.03
CA PRO A 518 -24.40 24.11 -20.60
C PRO A 518 -25.13 22.81 -20.31
N LEU A 519 -24.69 22.07 -19.29
CA LEU A 519 -25.37 20.89 -18.76
C LEU A 519 -25.66 21.04 -17.27
N GLU A 520 -26.85 20.64 -16.86
CA GLU A 520 -27.26 20.59 -15.46
C GLU A 520 -27.03 19.20 -14.88
N PHE A 521 -26.59 19.15 -13.63
CA PHE A 521 -26.35 17.89 -12.94
C PHE A 521 -26.49 18.05 -11.43
N TRP A 522 -26.66 16.92 -10.75
CA TRP A 522 -26.78 16.87 -9.30
C TRP A 522 -25.49 16.32 -8.68
N THR A 523 -25.11 16.89 -7.55
CA THR A 523 -24.08 16.31 -6.68
C THR A 523 -24.62 16.06 -5.27
N GLU A 524 -24.39 14.86 -4.77
CA GLU A 524 -25.01 14.34 -3.54
C GLU A 524 -24.08 14.46 -2.35
N ALA A 525 -24.58 14.96 -1.22
CA ALA A 525 -23.77 15.21 -0.02
C ALA A 525 -23.12 13.94 0.57
N HIS A 526 -23.77 12.79 0.36
CA HIS A 526 -23.32 11.52 0.92
C HIS A 526 -22.24 10.81 0.10
N ARG A 527 -21.97 11.32 -1.10
CA ARG A 527 -20.96 10.75 -1.99
C ARG A 527 -19.61 11.36 -1.70
N MET A 528 -18.80 10.58 -0.99
CA MET A 528 -17.37 10.86 -0.88
C MET A 528 -16.73 10.72 -2.26
N TRP A 529 -16.08 11.79 -2.74
CA TRP A 529 -15.56 11.86 -4.11
C TRP A 529 -16.65 11.57 -5.15
N ASP A 530 -17.67 12.43 -5.24
CA ASP A 530 -18.73 12.29 -6.23
C ASP A 530 -18.15 12.51 -7.64
N ARG A 531 -18.05 11.41 -8.39
CA ARG A 531 -17.55 11.42 -9.76
C ARG A 531 -18.61 12.03 -10.64
N THR A 532 -18.42 13.28 -11.06
CA THR A 532 -19.39 13.99 -11.90
C THR A 532 -19.50 13.42 -13.32
N GLY A 533 -18.43 12.78 -13.80
CA GLY A 533 -18.33 12.24 -15.15
C GLY A 533 -17.86 13.25 -16.20
N PHE A 534 -17.73 14.53 -15.85
CA PHE A 534 -17.17 15.55 -16.75
C PHE A 534 -15.64 15.47 -16.79
N VAL A 535 -15.11 15.63 -18.00
CA VAL A 535 -13.68 15.76 -18.27
C VAL A 535 -13.33 17.24 -18.31
N ILE A 536 -12.40 17.64 -17.43
CA ILE A 536 -11.77 18.96 -17.43
C ILE A 536 -10.52 18.87 -18.27
N GLU A 537 -10.54 19.50 -19.44
CA GLU A 537 -9.46 19.47 -20.42
C GLU A 537 -8.32 20.41 -20.03
N SER A 538 -7.09 20.07 -20.41
CA SER A 538 -5.94 20.95 -20.28
C SER A 538 -6.14 22.23 -21.10
N GLY A 539 -5.86 23.37 -20.50
CA GLY A 539 -6.01 24.71 -21.08
C GLY A 539 -7.46 25.22 -21.15
N ALA A 540 -8.47 24.43 -20.79
CA ALA A 540 -9.86 24.81 -20.95
C ALA A 540 -10.44 25.50 -19.70
N ALA A 541 -11.36 26.44 -19.94
CA ALA A 541 -12.12 27.14 -18.92
C ALA A 541 -13.55 26.59 -18.81
N TYR A 542 -14.06 26.50 -17.59
CA TYR A 542 -15.40 26.00 -17.30
C TYR A 542 -16.12 26.92 -16.32
N ARG A 543 -17.35 27.31 -16.65
CA ARG A 543 -18.25 28.00 -15.73
C ARG A 543 -19.01 26.96 -14.91
N ILE A 544 -19.05 27.13 -13.60
CA ILE A 544 -19.94 26.36 -12.71
C ILE A 544 -20.89 27.33 -12.03
N THR A 545 -22.18 27.11 -12.18
CA THR A 545 -23.25 27.92 -11.58
C THR A 545 -24.05 27.08 -10.60
N TRP A 546 -24.33 27.63 -9.41
CA TRP A 546 -25.25 27.00 -8.47
C TRP A 546 -26.68 27.38 -8.82
N LEU A 547 -27.55 26.40 -9.05
CA LEU A 547 -28.95 26.64 -9.41
C LEU A 547 -29.87 26.55 -8.21
N GLU A 548 -29.82 25.45 -7.47
CA GLU A 548 -30.71 25.18 -6.35
C GLU A 548 -30.21 23.99 -5.51
N GLY A 549 -31.02 23.56 -4.55
CA GLY A 549 -30.72 22.45 -3.66
C GLY A 549 -29.87 22.86 -2.46
N MET A 550 -29.85 21.97 -1.47
CA MET A 550 -29.11 22.14 -0.24
C MET A 550 -28.57 20.79 0.22
N TRP A 551 -27.45 20.84 0.93
CA TRP A 551 -26.86 19.71 1.61
C TRP A 551 -27.14 19.78 3.11
N ARG A 552 -27.07 18.64 3.77
CA ARG A 552 -27.32 18.55 5.21
C ARG A 552 -26.47 17.44 5.84
N ASP A 553 -25.80 17.77 6.94
CA ASP A 553 -25.23 16.78 7.86
C ASP A 553 -26.26 16.41 8.94
N ALA A 554 -26.21 15.17 9.42
CA ALA A 554 -27.18 14.66 10.39
C ALA A 554 -27.13 15.45 11.70
N GLY A 555 -28.26 16.04 12.07
CA GLY A 555 -28.39 16.85 13.29
C GLY A 555 -28.09 18.34 13.10
N GLU A 556 -27.62 18.75 11.92
CA GLU A 556 -27.39 20.15 11.58
C GLU A 556 -28.49 20.69 10.63
N PRO A 557 -28.66 22.02 10.54
CA PRO A 557 -29.53 22.62 9.53
C PRO A 557 -28.99 22.39 8.10
N PRO A 558 -29.85 22.44 7.07
CA PRO A 558 -29.40 22.43 5.68
C PRO A 558 -28.56 23.68 5.35
N CYS A 559 -27.60 23.52 4.44
CA CYS A 559 -26.74 24.60 3.95
C CYS A 559 -26.52 24.52 2.43
N GLY A 560 -26.22 25.66 1.82
CA GLY A 560 -25.81 25.75 0.42
C GLY A 560 -24.33 25.39 0.20
N PRO A 561 -23.79 25.56 -1.02
CA PRO A 561 -22.41 25.22 -1.36
C PRO A 561 -21.36 25.99 -0.58
N ALA A 562 -21.67 27.20 -0.07
CA ALA A 562 -20.78 27.94 0.83
C ALA A 562 -20.52 27.22 2.18
N GLY A 563 -21.32 26.20 2.50
CA GLY A 563 -21.25 25.48 3.76
C GLY A 563 -21.85 26.27 4.91
N GLN A 564 -21.54 25.85 6.13
CA GLN A 564 -22.03 26.45 7.36
C GLN A 564 -20.96 26.52 8.44
N LYS A 565 -21.07 27.52 9.31
CA LYS A 565 -20.29 27.57 10.54
C LYS A 565 -20.79 26.47 11.46
N ALA A 566 -19.90 25.60 11.90
CA ALA A 566 -20.30 24.47 12.72
C ALA A 566 -20.80 24.95 14.09
N THR A 567 -22.02 24.55 14.46
CA THR A 567 -22.71 25.01 15.67
C THR A 567 -22.23 24.23 16.92
N GLY A 568 -22.13 24.89 18.08
CA GLY A 568 -21.84 24.26 19.38
C GLY A 568 -20.37 23.91 19.74
N PHE A 569 -20.17 23.49 21.01
CA PHE A 569 -18.90 22.97 21.54
C PHE A 569 -18.78 21.47 21.26
N ASP A 570 -18.28 21.14 20.08
CA ASP A 570 -18.07 19.74 19.71
C ASP A 570 -16.73 19.25 20.28
N HIS A 571 -16.78 18.45 21.34
CA HIS A 571 -15.63 17.79 21.98
C HIS A 571 -14.86 16.89 21.00
N ARG A 572 -15.47 16.47 19.89
CA ARG A 572 -14.82 15.73 18.80
C ARG A 572 -13.83 16.61 18.02
N ARG A 573 -13.97 17.95 18.06
CA ARG A 573 -13.00 18.90 17.48
C ARG A 573 -11.63 18.82 18.14
N LEU A 574 -11.52 18.58 19.44
CA LEU A 574 -10.24 18.50 20.15
C LEU A 574 -9.40 17.28 19.71
N LEU A 575 -10.06 16.17 19.40
CA LEU A 575 -9.41 14.92 18.95
C LEU A 575 -9.23 14.85 17.42
N PHE A 576 -10.05 15.57 16.63
CA PHE A 576 -10.19 15.30 15.18
C PHE A 576 -10.23 16.53 14.24
N TRP A 577 -9.95 17.76 14.71
CA TRP A 577 -10.00 19.00 13.92
C TRP A 577 -9.21 19.01 12.59
N ARG A 578 -8.26 18.08 12.39
CA ARG A 578 -7.41 17.99 11.18
C ARG A 578 -7.97 17.09 10.06
N ARG A 579 -9.17 16.52 10.23
CA ARG A 579 -9.80 15.54 9.30
C ARG A 579 -10.75 16.13 8.25
N ARG A 580 -10.73 17.46 8.06
CA ARG A 580 -11.44 18.22 7.02
C ARG A 580 -10.47 19.21 6.37
N LEU A 581 -10.90 19.98 5.37
CA LEU A 581 -10.14 21.16 4.91
C LEU A 581 -10.29 22.26 5.97
N PRO A 582 -9.27 22.52 6.81
CA PRO A 582 -9.37 23.47 7.92
C PRO A 582 -9.63 24.90 7.46
N GLN A 583 -9.24 25.23 6.23
CA GLN A 583 -9.46 26.54 5.66
C GLN A 583 -10.93 26.81 5.33
N ALA A 584 -11.76 25.78 5.12
CA ALA A 584 -13.13 25.92 4.63
C ALA A 584 -14.17 25.56 5.70
N GLU A 585 -15.36 26.15 5.56
CA GLU A 585 -16.50 25.89 6.45
C GLU A 585 -17.02 24.45 6.29
N TRP A 586 -17.81 24.02 7.28
CA TRP A 586 -18.40 22.68 7.29
C TRP A 586 -19.33 22.52 6.08
N MET A 587 -19.27 21.36 5.39
CA MET A 587 -20.09 21.05 4.21
C MET A 587 -19.89 21.98 3.00
N THR A 588 -18.83 22.80 2.98
CA THR A 588 -18.48 23.59 1.79
C THR A 588 -18.31 22.67 0.57
N LEU A 589 -18.86 23.05 -0.59
CA LEU A 589 -18.64 22.36 -1.86
C LEU A 589 -17.16 22.43 -2.25
N CYS A 590 -16.55 21.26 -2.36
CA CYS A 590 -15.17 21.07 -2.76
C CYS A 590 -15.07 20.44 -4.14
N ALA A 591 -14.05 20.84 -4.90
CA ALA A 591 -13.71 20.29 -6.19
C ALA A 591 -12.28 19.76 -6.20
N THR A 592 -12.08 18.64 -6.90
CA THR A 592 -10.76 18.17 -7.30
C THR A 592 -10.84 17.60 -8.71
N VAL A 593 -9.73 17.65 -9.45
CA VAL A 593 -9.62 17.05 -10.77
C VAL A 593 -8.59 15.94 -10.68
N ALA A 594 -9.01 14.71 -10.95
CA ALA A 594 -8.12 13.56 -11.01
C ALA A 594 -7.32 13.60 -12.32
N HIS A 595 -6.30 14.45 -12.36
CA HIS A 595 -5.40 14.69 -13.49
C HIS A 595 -4.06 13.97 -13.28
N ARG A 596 -3.27 13.92 -14.35
CA ARG A 596 -2.00 13.20 -14.35
C ARG A 596 -1.01 13.87 -13.41
N ARG A 597 -0.47 13.09 -12.47
CA ARG A 597 0.60 13.53 -11.57
C ARG A 597 1.62 12.42 -11.42
N GLU A 598 2.90 12.79 -11.43
CA GLU A 598 3.97 11.90 -10.99
C GLU A 598 3.81 11.71 -9.49
N TRP A 599 3.45 10.50 -9.05
CA TRP A 599 3.39 10.16 -7.63
C TRP A 599 4.75 9.60 -7.24
N PRO A 600 5.63 10.37 -6.58
CA PRO A 600 6.86 9.81 -6.08
C PRO A 600 6.48 8.81 -4.99
N LEU A 601 6.88 7.53 -5.13
CA LEU A 601 6.88 6.57 -4.01
C LEU A 601 7.59 7.13 -2.75
N ARG A 602 8.42 8.18 -2.93
CA ARG A 602 9.07 8.99 -1.89
C ARG A 602 8.10 9.82 -1.03
N GLU A 603 6.84 10.01 -1.43
CA GLU A 603 5.89 10.84 -0.68
C GLU A 603 5.43 10.22 0.65
N PHE A 604 5.68 8.93 0.90
CA PHE A 604 5.34 8.26 2.17
C PHE A 604 6.55 8.16 3.12
N GLY A 605 7.19 9.30 3.42
CA GLY A 605 8.19 9.38 4.49
C GLY A 605 7.54 9.14 5.87
N ILE A 606 8.30 8.63 6.85
CA ILE A 606 7.75 8.26 8.16
C ILE A 606 7.01 9.42 8.86
N GLY A 607 7.44 10.67 8.71
CA GLY A 607 6.73 11.82 9.27
C GLY A 607 5.35 12.04 8.65
N LYS A 608 5.19 11.80 7.33
CA LYS A 608 3.90 11.86 6.63
C LYS A 608 3.05 10.64 6.94
N LEU A 609 3.66 9.46 7.03
CA LEU A 609 2.99 8.22 7.44
C LEU A 609 2.45 8.33 8.87
N LEU A 610 3.28 8.65 9.87
CA LEU A 610 2.85 8.89 11.25
C LEU A 610 1.79 10.00 11.33
N ARG A 611 1.86 11.03 10.47
CA ARG A 611 0.80 12.04 10.34
C ARG A 611 -0.52 11.53 9.80
N TYR A 612 -0.50 10.67 8.79
CA TYR A 612 -1.71 10.02 8.28
C TYR A 612 -2.40 9.12 9.30
N LEU A 613 -1.72 8.80 10.39
CA LEU A 613 -1.96 7.57 11.11
C LEU A 613 -2.36 7.87 12.55
N PHE A 614 -1.60 8.75 13.18
CA PHE A 614 -1.97 9.36 14.46
C PHE A 614 -2.88 10.57 14.24
N TRP A 615 -2.67 11.35 13.17
CA TRP A 615 -3.42 12.58 12.93
C TRP A 615 -4.45 12.50 11.79
N ARG A 616 -4.46 11.41 11.00
CA ARG A 616 -5.33 11.24 9.81
C ARG A 616 -5.41 12.50 8.93
N ASP A 617 -4.27 13.16 8.77
CA ASP A 617 -4.16 14.43 8.05
C ASP A 617 -3.61 14.21 6.64
N PRO A 618 -4.45 14.26 5.60
CA PRO A 618 -4.01 14.11 4.22
C PRO A 618 -3.47 15.43 3.67
N TRP A 619 -2.35 15.89 4.22
CA TRP A 619 -1.78 17.21 3.90
C TRP A 619 -1.59 17.45 2.39
N ALA A 620 -1.07 16.46 1.66
CA ALA A 620 -0.82 16.53 0.22
C ALA A 620 -2.12 16.58 -0.61
N LEU A 621 -3.24 16.17 -0.01
CA LEU A 621 -4.56 16.22 -0.63
C LEU A 621 -5.19 17.61 -0.46
N ARG A 622 -4.88 18.35 0.62
CA ARG A 622 -5.45 19.68 0.86
C ARG A 622 -5.11 20.67 -0.25
N GLU A 623 -3.90 20.58 -0.78
CA GLU A 623 -3.46 21.46 -1.86
C GLU A 623 -4.11 21.12 -3.22
N GLN A 624 -4.62 19.89 -3.36
CA GLN A 624 -5.27 19.38 -4.57
C GLN A 624 -6.81 19.54 -4.55
N VAL A 625 -7.35 20.17 -3.51
CA VAL A 625 -8.78 20.41 -3.36
C VAL A 625 -9.08 21.90 -3.28
N ALA A 626 -9.94 22.38 -4.16
CA ALA A 626 -10.47 23.73 -4.14
C ALA A 626 -11.80 23.79 -3.39
N PRO A 627 -11.95 24.59 -2.33
CA PRO A 627 -13.25 24.85 -1.69
C PRO A 627 -14.06 25.87 -2.52
N ILE A 628 -14.46 25.46 -3.72
CA ILE A 628 -15.12 26.31 -4.73
C ILE A 628 -16.45 26.89 -4.26
N GLY A 629 -17.11 26.22 -3.30
CA GLY A 629 -18.37 26.66 -2.72
C GLY A 629 -18.33 28.03 -2.06
N ARG A 630 -17.14 28.53 -1.67
CA ARG A 630 -16.98 29.90 -1.14
C ARG A 630 -17.39 30.99 -2.13
N SER A 631 -17.33 30.69 -3.42
CA SER A 631 -17.72 31.59 -4.51
C SER A 631 -19.22 31.51 -4.84
N LEU A 632 -19.99 30.65 -4.16
CA LEU A 632 -21.40 30.36 -4.47
C LEU A 632 -22.25 30.61 -3.20
N ARG A 633 -22.71 31.84 -3.01
CA ARG A 633 -23.44 32.28 -1.80
C ARG A 633 -24.95 32.28 -1.96
N GLN A 634 -25.43 32.49 -3.18
CA GLN A 634 -26.85 32.45 -3.52
C GLN A 634 -27.07 31.71 -4.85
N PRO A 635 -28.28 31.16 -5.06
CA PRO A 635 -28.69 30.64 -6.36
C PRO A 635 -28.44 31.65 -7.49
N GLY A 636 -27.85 31.18 -8.59
CA GLY A 636 -27.43 31.99 -9.73
C GLY A 636 -25.96 32.42 -9.67
N ASP A 637 -25.30 32.37 -8.52
CA ASP A 637 -23.87 32.63 -8.43
C ASP A 637 -23.06 31.63 -9.27
N ALA A 638 -21.98 32.12 -9.88
CA ALA A 638 -21.13 31.35 -10.75
C ALA A 638 -19.64 31.59 -10.45
N LEU A 639 -18.82 30.64 -10.87
CA LEU A 639 -17.36 30.72 -10.83
C LEU A 639 -16.76 30.14 -12.11
N CYS A 640 -15.49 30.48 -12.35
CA CYS A 640 -14.69 29.89 -13.43
C CYS A 640 -13.66 28.92 -12.86
N LEU A 641 -13.54 27.74 -13.47
CA LEU A 641 -12.43 26.81 -13.30
C LEU A 641 -11.55 26.87 -14.56
N LEU A 642 -10.26 27.08 -14.39
CA LEU A 642 -9.27 26.97 -15.46
C LEU A 642 -8.28 25.86 -15.13
N SER A 643 -8.10 24.91 -16.05
CA SER A 643 -7.11 23.86 -15.89
C SER A 643 -5.83 24.18 -16.66
N GLU A 644 -4.74 24.45 -15.96
CA GLU A 644 -3.39 24.59 -16.50
C GLU A 644 -2.57 23.29 -16.29
N ALA A 645 -3.25 22.19 -15.92
CA ALA A 645 -2.64 20.87 -15.79
C ALA A 645 -2.15 20.35 -17.15
N PRO A 646 -1.04 19.58 -17.23
CA PRO A 646 -0.47 19.12 -18.49
C PRO A 646 -1.32 18.07 -19.23
N ALA A 647 -2.32 17.50 -18.56
CA ALA A 647 -3.28 16.55 -19.12
C ALA A 647 -4.66 16.82 -18.51
N GLY A 648 -5.70 16.33 -19.19
CA GLY A 648 -7.05 16.40 -18.66
C GLY A 648 -7.25 15.51 -17.44
N GLY A 649 -8.44 15.62 -16.83
CA GLY A 649 -8.81 14.77 -15.71
C GLY A 649 -10.30 14.79 -15.45
N LEU A 650 -10.76 13.84 -14.64
CA LEU A 650 -12.16 13.76 -14.22
C LEU A 650 -12.44 14.73 -13.08
N LEU A 651 -13.53 15.50 -13.17
CA LEU A 651 -14.01 16.36 -12.10
C LEU A 651 -14.72 15.54 -11.02
N TYR A 652 -14.29 15.73 -9.78
CA TYR A 652 -14.94 15.22 -8.59
C TYR A 652 -15.41 16.38 -7.73
N LEU A 653 -16.66 16.30 -7.27
CA LEU A 653 -17.25 17.22 -6.31
C LEU A 653 -17.60 16.47 -5.02
N PHE A 654 -17.54 17.14 -3.87
CA PHE A 654 -17.91 16.53 -2.60
C PHE A 654 -18.08 17.58 -1.51
N ALA A 655 -18.78 17.22 -0.44
CA ALA A 655 -18.92 18.06 0.74
C ALA A 655 -17.65 18.03 1.62
N ASN A 656 -17.22 19.21 2.10
CA ASN A 656 -16.15 19.34 3.10
C ASN A 656 -16.61 18.89 4.48
N ASP A 657 -16.82 17.60 4.61
CA ASP A 657 -17.18 16.92 5.84
C ASP A 657 -16.03 16.01 6.30
N TRP A 658 -16.12 15.46 7.50
CA TRP A 658 -15.12 14.53 8.01
C TRP A 658 -15.01 13.31 7.11
N TRP A 659 -13.77 12.85 6.91
CA TRP A 659 -13.52 11.61 6.17
C TRP A 659 -14.33 10.46 6.78
N GLN A 660 -15.11 9.78 5.92
CA GLN A 660 -16.04 8.70 6.25
C GLN A 660 -17.35 9.08 6.93
N MET A 661 -17.58 10.36 7.25
CA MET A 661 -18.87 10.78 7.77
C MET A 661 -19.89 11.05 6.67
N ALA A 662 -19.47 11.24 5.42
CA ALA A 662 -20.38 11.44 4.28
C ALA A 662 -21.61 10.51 4.26
N VAL A 663 -21.52 9.28 4.77
CA VAL A 663 -22.65 8.34 4.87
C VAL A 663 -23.87 8.88 5.65
N ASN A 664 -23.69 9.76 6.63
CA ASN A 664 -24.80 10.37 7.38
C ASN A 664 -25.34 11.66 6.72
N ASN A 665 -24.69 12.14 5.66
CA ASN A 665 -25.13 13.35 4.95
C ASN A 665 -26.34 13.06 4.05
N SER A 666 -27.10 14.10 3.78
CA SER A 666 -28.29 14.04 2.93
C SER A 666 -28.44 15.30 2.10
N GLY A 667 -29.34 15.26 1.13
CA GLY A 667 -29.57 16.36 0.19
C GLY A 667 -28.62 16.35 -1.00
N SER A 668 -28.88 17.27 -1.93
CA SER A 668 -28.14 17.40 -3.19
C SER A 668 -28.10 18.87 -3.61
N LEU A 669 -27.07 19.22 -4.39
CA LEU A 669 -26.94 20.52 -5.03
C LEU A 669 -27.13 20.34 -6.53
N LYS A 670 -27.96 21.19 -7.13
CA LYS A 670 -28.11 21.29 -8.57
C LYS A 670 -27.14 22.33 -9.10
N LEU A 671 -26.24 21.90 -9.98
CA LEU A 671 -25.23 22.74 -10.59
C LEU A 671 -25.40 22.75 -12.11
N ARG A 672 -24.96 23.81 -12.74
CA ARG A 672 -24.79 23.90 -14.20
C ARG A 672 -23.30 24.02 -14.51
N ILE A 673 -22.81 23.25 -15.46
CA ILE A 673 -21.45 23.35 -15.98
C ILE A 673 -21.47 23.69 -17.46
N GLU A 674 -20.61 24.60 -17.88
CA GLU A 674 -20.48 25.05 -19.27
C GLU A 674 -18.99 25.19 -19.60
N ARG A 675 -18.57 24.72 -20.78
CA ARG A 675 -17.22 25.04 -21.28
C ARG A 675 -17.24 26.42 -21.92
N LEU A 676 -16.27 27.25 -21.54
CA LEU A 676 -16.06 28.57 -22.10
C LEU A 676 -14.90 28.54 -23.11
N GLU A 677 -14.92 29.48 -24.06
CA GLU A 677 -13.76 29.73 -24.93
C GLU A 677 -12.61 30.35 -24.14
N GLU A 678 -12.93 31.33 -23.28
CA GLU A 678 -12.00 31.99 -22.37
C GLU A 678 -12.62 32.13 -20.97
N PRO A 679 -11.80 32.21 -19.90
CA PRO A 679 -12.32 32.49 -18.56
C PRO A 679 -13.07 33.83 -18.52
N ASP A 680 -14.26 33.82 -17.92
CA ASP A 680 -15.03 35.05 -17.71
C ASP A 680 -14.36 35.93 -16.64
N PRO A 681 -13.88 37.15 -16.98
CA PRO A 681 -13.15 38.01 -16.06
C PRO A 681 -14.02 38.58 -14.94
N ALA A 682 -15.35 38.55 -15.09
CA ALA A 682 -16.29 39.02 -14.06
C ALA A 682 -16.54 37.98 -12.96
N LEU A 683 -16.11 36.73 -13.16
CA LEU A 683 -16.37 35.63 -12.22
C LEU A 683 -15.12 35.28 -11.40
N PRO A 684 -15.30 34.81 -10.14
CA PRO A 684 -14.19 34.27 -9.36
C PRO A 684 -13.49 33.12 -10.09
N LEU A 685 -12.18 33.25 -10.33
CA LEU A 685 -11.39 32.29 -11.10
C LEU A 685 -10.55 31.39 -10.18
N TRP A 686 -10.81 30.09 -10.25
CA TRP A 686 -10.00 29.04 -9.64
C TRP A 686 -9.08 28.41 -10.69
N ARG A 687 -7.76 28.40 -10.45
CA ARG A 687 -6.78 27.83 -11.38
C ARG A 687 -6.18 26.55 -10.84
N LEU A 688 -6.32 25.44 -11.57
CA LEU A 688 -5.59 24.20 -11.33
C LEU A 688 -4.24 24.29 -12.04
N ARG A 689 -3.15 24.39 -11.27
CA ARG A 689 -1.78 24.51 -11.79
C ARG A 689 -1.25 23.18 -12.30
N ALA A 690 -0.17 23.24 -13.09
CA ALA A 690 0.54 22.06 -13.61
C ALA A 690 1.03 21.08 -12.53
N ASN A 691 1.31 21.56 -11.31
CA ASN A 691 1.71 20.74 -10.17
C ASN A 691 0.52 20.12 -9.40
N GLY A 692 -0.71 20.35 -9.89
CA GLY A 692 -1.96 19.87 -9.32
C GLY A 692 -2.50 20.70 -8.16
N GLN A 693 -1.88 21.83 -7.83
CA GLN A 693 -2.35 22.72 -6.77
C GLN A 693 -3.41 23.70 -7.29
N TRP A 694 -4.34 24.10 -6.42
CA TRP A 694 -5.34 25.11 -6.73
C TRP A 694 -4.95 26.49 -6.21
N ASN A 695 -5.02 27.49 -7.08
CA ASN A 695 -4.98 28.89 -6.67
C ASN A 695 -6.43 29.39 -6.49
N ALA A 696 -6.71 29.90 -5.29
CA ALA A 696 -7.96 30.56 -4.99
C ALA A 696 -8.02 31.95 -5.68
N PRO A 697 -9.22 32.43 -6.04
CA PRO A 697 -9.40 33.83 -6.38
C PRO A 697 -8.96 34.72 -5.20
N PRO A 698 -8.36 35.90 -5.47
CA PRO A 698 -7.93 36.84 -4.44
C PRO A 698 -9.07 37.33 -3.55
#